data_AF-A0AA35UCS5-F1
#
_entry.id   AF-A0AA35UCS5-F1
#
_cell.length_a   1.000
_cell.length_b   1.000
_cell.length_c   1.000
_cell.angle_alpha   90.00
_cell.angle_beta   90.00
_cell.angle_gamma   90.00
#
_symmetry.space_group_name_H-M   'P 1'
#
loop_
_entity.id
_entity.type
_entity.pdbx_description
1 polymer ?
#
loop_
_entity_poly.entity_id
_entity_poly.type
_entity_poly.pdbx_seq_one_letter_code
_entity_poly.pdbx_strand_id
1 'polypeptide(L)'
;MLSSSRHLASLAAALVLAAALDTAFLDESQPAAPMLGHGDAATLRSVMERWKNRHEQQGDAETLKLALVPSSTLSAARTQGRGELRLNLLTGALEVKARGLPAERDYEVWLADNRGGTSRAVKPEAGDRLIGLGMLRRTADGGAILRTTLDRTSLAGFELDQAIITESGATPDRGGLLFGAPNLLQRTYFSSQPWSLTVSGDAPAPASGPALPFAFLLPKAAVAQTAGPDAASLEQLIARGRQIFVEETFDGNGRTCATCHRPDNNHTIDPRYIAKLPASDPLFVAEYNPDLKDLEKPALLRQMGLILANVDGFDKPGVMRSVPHLLALPTSIDVEVCVEHGGKGDFCEDEAFANALGWSGDGSPGTGSLREFALGAITQHMPKTLNRVPQVDFRLPTDEELTALEAYMLSLGRTQDIDLSKLSFNSPLVQQGKLLFDVKENPVRNGEVILGETANCNGCHQNAGANSSTTHANPTRDTGVENMRTPPAFLLDPTLAVDGGFGKEERVSCGFSQDHTCYGNGRFNTPPLVEAADTAPFFHNNSVNTLEEAIASYNGDSFNQSPGAKTSSGKDRRVKLESSQVTAIALFLRTLNALENIRSSNSLSRKSMDLRGRNAKETLKLAMADTEDAIEVLQGGTLLPYPEALARLEEALALEKKALHTEIGPLRNLRLHKAIALKLQAKALMVTEQP
;
A
#
# COMPACT_ATOMS: atom_id res chain seq x y z
N MET A 1 53.27 -35.58 54.75
CA MET A 1 52.64 -34.25 54.68
C MET A 1 53.12 -33.56 53.41
N LEU A 2 52.39 -33.67 52.30
CA LEU A 2 52.53 -32.90 51.04
C LEU A 2 51.64 -33.59 50.00
N SER A 3 50.47 -33.03 49.69
CA SER A 3 49.75 -33.13 48.40
C SER A 3 48.29 -32.71 48.59
N SER A 4 48.03 -31.40 48.78
CA SER A 4 46.67 -30.84 48.77
C SER A 4 46.66 -29.39 48.31
N SER A 5 47.49 -29.04 47.31
CA SER A 5 47.58 -27.67 46.80
C SER A 5 47.42 -27.53 45.29
N ARG A 6 47.15 -28.63 44.55
CA ARG A 6 46.98 -28.57 43.08
C ARG A 6 45.55 -28.67 42.56
N HIS A 7 44.56 -29.05 43.37
CA HIS A 7 43.16 -29.16 42.92
C HIS A 7 42.30 -27.90 43.14
N LEU A 8 42.72 -26.97 44.01
CA LEU A 8 41.95 -25.74 44.26
C LEU A 8 42.23 -24.64 43.22
N ALA A 9 43.40 -24.61 42.59
CA ALA A 9 43.72 -23.63 41.55
C ALA A 9 43.00 -23.90 40.20
N SER A 10 42.68 -25.16 39.88
CA SER A 10 42.02 -25.52 38.62
C SER A 10 40.50 -25.33 38.64
N LEU A 11 39.86 -25.36 39.83
CA LEU A 11 38.44 -25.03 39.95
C LEU A 11 38.18 -23.52 39.94
N ALA A 12 39.10 -22.73 40.50
CA ALA A 12 38.99 -21.27 40.49
C ALA A 12 39.17 -20.70 39.07
N ALA A 13 40.07 -21.27 38.25
CA ALA A 13 40.23 -20.86 36.85
C ALA A 13 39.03 -21.24 35.98
N ALA A 14 38.35 -22.36 36.25
CA ALA A 14 37.15 -22.77 35.53
C ALA A 14 35.91 -21.94 35.92
N LEU A 15 35.78 -21.53 37.19
CA LEU A 15 34.70 -20.61 37.62
C LEU A 15 34.91 -19.18 37.12
N VAL A 16 36.15 -18.71 37.00
CA VAL A 16 36.43 -17.38 36.44
C VAL A 16 36.28 -17.37 34.92
N LEU A 17 36.54 -18.48 34.21
CA LEU A 17 36.21 -18.58 32.77
C LEU A 17 34.70 -18.73 32.51
N ALA A 18 33.96 -19.42 33.39
CA ALA A 18 32.50 -19.49 33.30
C ALA A 18 31.84 -18.13 33.63
N ALA A 19 32.36 -17.40 34.62
CA ALA A 19 31.90 -16.05 34.93
C ALA A 19 32.33 -15.01 33.86
N ALA A 20 33.50 -15.19 33.22
CA ALA A 20 33.94 -14.32 32.12
C ALA A 20 33.21 -14.60 30.79
N LEU A 21 32.66 -15.80 30.60
CA LEU A 21 31.77 -16.15 29.48
C LEU A 21 30.31 -15.73 29.73
N ASP A 22 29.87 -15.59 30.99
CA ASP A 22 28.57 -15.00 31.34
C ASP A 22 28.57 -13.47 31.26
N THR A 23 29.71 -12.79 31.44
CA THR A 23 29.79 -11.32 31.32
C THR A 23 29.94 -10.80 29.89
N ALA A 24 30.11 -11.68 28.90
CA ALA A 24 30.23 -11.29 27.48
C ALA A 24 28.88 -11.26 26.73
N PHE A 25 27.76 -11.60 27.38
CA PHE A 25 26.45 -11.73 26.72
C PHE A 25 25.28 -11.11 27.49
N LEU A 26 25.51 -10.02 28.22
CA LEU A 26 24.43 -9.14 28.67
C LEU A 26 24.88 -7.69 28.51
N ASP A 27 25.17 -7.31 27.27
CA ASP A 27 25.07 -5.89 26.94
C ASP A 27 23.57 -5.52 26.90
N GLU A 28 23.03 -5.23 28.08
CA GLU A 28 21.71 -4.63 28.28
C GLU A 28 21.69 -3.15 27.85
N SER A 29 22.81 -2.58 27.40
CA SER A 29 22.91 -1.18 27.01
C SER A 29 22.52 -0.90 25.55
N GLN A 30 22.41 -1.92 24.69
CA GLN A 30 21.91 -1.72 23.33
C GLN A 30 20.38 -1.58 23.35
N PRO A 31 19.82 -0.47 22.81
CA PRO A 31 18.38 -0.32 22.70
C PRO A 31 17.82 -1.48 21.87
N ALA A 32 16.73 -2.08 22.36
CA ALA A 32 16.07 -3.16 21.63
C ALA A 32 15.66 -2.66 20.23
N ALA A 33 15.92 -3.47 19.20
CA ALA A 33 15.49 -3.16 17.84
C ALA A 33 13.99 -2.86 17.82
N PRO A 34 13.54 -1.84 17.06
CA PRO A 34 12.14 -1.47 17.02
C PRO A 34 11.32 -2.56 16.31
N MET A 35 10.05 -2.72 16.71
CA MET A 35 9.18 -3.75 16.12
C MET A 35 8.57 -3.26 14.82
N LEU A 36 8.99 -3.85 13.69
CA LEU A 36 8.54 -3.45 12.35
C LEU A 36 7.37 -4.29 11.82
N GLY A 37 7.07 -5.44 12.42
CA GLY A 37 6.14 -6.43 11.84
C GLY A 37 6.59 -6.84 10.44
N HIS A 38 5.66 -6.84 9.48
CA HIS A 38 5.94 -7.06 8.06
C HIS A 38 6.76 -5.95 7.39
N GLY A 39 6.91 -4.78 8.02
CA GLY A 39 7.66 -3.66 7.46
C GLY A 39 9.17 -3.93 7.38
N ASP A 40 9.81 -3.39 6.36
CA ASP A 40 11.23 -3.60 6.08
C ASP A 40 11.95 -2.32 5.61
N ALA A 41 13.03 -1.94 6.30
CA ALA A 41 13.78 -0.73 6.00
C ALA A 41 14.55 -0.81 4.67
N ALA A 42 14.99 -2.00 4.25
CA ALA A 42 15.62 -2.17 2.94
C ALA A 42 14.57 -2.04 1.83
N THR A 43 13.35 -2.53 2.05
CA THR A 43 12.22 -2.32 1.15
C THR A 43 11.96 -0.82 0.95
N LEU A 44 11.73 -0.09 2.04
CA LEU A 44 11.44 1.35 1.96
C LEU A 44 12.58 2.14 1.30
N ARG A 45 13.84 1.83 1.63
CA ARG A 45 15.00 2.46 0.98
C ARG A 45 15.01 2.23 -0.53
N SER A 46 14.70 1.02 -0.98
CA SER A 46 14.62 0.71 -2.41
C SER A 46 13.52 1.53 -3.11
N VAL A 47 12.36 1.70 -2.47
CA VAL A 47 11.28 2.56 -2.99
C VAL A 47 11.75 4.00 -3.15
N MET A 48 12.42 4.53 -2.13
CA MET A 48 12.94 5.90 -2.15
C MET A 48 13.98 6.11 -3.25
N GLU A 49 14.92 5.18 -3.43
CA GLU A 49 15.91 5.27 -4.51
C GLU A 49 15.28 5.18 -5.90
N ARG A 50 14.29 4.29 -6.10
CA ARG A 50 13.55 4.23 -7.39
C ARG A 50 12.83 5.53 -7.68
N TRP A 51 12.12 6.08 -6.69
CA TRP A 51 11.42 7.35 -6.84
C TRP A 51 12.39 8.49 -7.16
N LYS A 52 13.50 8.57 -6.42
CA LYS A 52 14.58 9.56 -6.64
C LYS A 52 15.09 9.50 -8.07
N ASN A 53 15.46 8.31 -8.55
CA ASN A 53 15.99 8.13 -9.90
C ASN A 53 14.98 8.60 -10.96
N ARG A 54 13.68 8.32 -10.77
CA ARG A 54 12.62 8.81 -11.68
C ARG A 54 12.48 10.32 -11.63
N HIS A 55 12.50 10.92 -10.45
CA HIS A 55 12.40 12.38 -10.26
C HIS A 55 13.58 13.11 -10.90
N GLU A 56 14.81 12.64 -10.67
CA GLU A 56 16.03 13.25 -11.24
C GLU A 56 16.07 13.15 -12.78
N GLN A 57 15.56 12.05 -13.35
CA GLN A 57 15.46 11.87 -14.81
C GLN A 57 14.51 12.86 -15.49
N GLN A 58 13.56 13.46 -14.77
CA GLN A 58 12.63 14.46 -15.32
C GLN A 58 13.29 15.85 -15.51
N GLY A 59 14.53 16.05 -15.05
CA GLY A 59 15.29 17.29 -15.27
C GLY A 59 14.84 18.50 -14.44
N ASP A 60 14.02 18.28 -13.40
CA ASP A 60 13.50 19.33 -12.50
C ASP A 60 13.75 18.97 -11.03
N ALA A 61 14.97 18.50 -10.75
CA ALA A 61 15.38 17.87 -9.48
C ALA A 61 15.18 18.77 -8.25
N GLU A 62 15.08 20.08 -8.44
CA GLU A 62 15.02 21.12 -7.41
C GLU A 62 13.60 21.61 -7.15
N THR A 63 12.63 21.20 -7.99
CA THR A 63 11.26 21.70 -7.94
C THR A 63 10.34 20.71 -7.26
N LEU A 64 9.76 21.14 -6.15
CA LEU A 64 8.63 20.49 -5.51
C LEU A 64 7.37 20.76 -6.33
N LYS A 65 6.64 19.71 -6.69
CA LYS A 65 5.33 19.78 -7.37
C LYS A 65 4.25 19.19 -6.47
N LEU A 66 3.20 19.96 -6.22
CA LEU A 66 2.04 19.54 -5.43
C LEU A 66 0.77 19.73 -6.26
N ALA A 67 -0.01 18.66 -6.44
CA ALA A 67 -1.36 18.78 -6.94
C ALA A 67 -2.24 19.42 -5.85
N LEU A 68 -3.10 20.37 -6.23
CA LEU A 68 -4.05 21.06 -5.36
C LEU A 68 -5.46 20.69 -5.78
N VAL A 69 -6.19 19.98 -4.94
CA VAL A 69 -7.51 19.43 -5.32
C VAL A 69 -8.51 19.50 -4.17
N PRO A 70 -9.81 19.36 -4.44
CA PRO A 70 -10.83 19.39 -3.41
C PRO A 70 -10.75 18.12 -2.55
N SER A 71 -10.83 18.27 -1.23
CA SER A 71 -10.87 17.16 -0.28
C SER A 71 -12.26 17.06 0.32
N SER A 72 -12.85 15.86 0.31
CA SER A 72 -14.14 15.60 0.97
C SER A 72 -14.09 15.79 2.48
N THR A 73 -12.89 15.79 3.07
CA THR A 73 -12.69 15.93 4.53
C THR A 73 -12.24 17.33 4.92
N LEU A 74 -11.41 17.99 4.08
CA LEU A 74 -10.79 19.28 4.44
C LEU A 74 -11.51 20.49 3.84
N SER A 75 -12.13 20.36 2.66
CA SER A 75 -12.72 21.50 1.95
C SER A 75 -13.97 22.04 2.62
N ALA A 76 -14.03 23.36 2.75
CA ALA A 76 -15.16 24.07 3.34
C ALA A 76 -16.41 24.10 2.44
N ALA A 77 -16.22 23.95 1.12
CA ALA A 77 -17.30 23.94 0.15
C ALA A 77 -16.97 23.00 -1.03
N ARG A 78 -18.03 22.53 -1.72
CA ARG A 78 -17.89 21.76 -2.96
C ARG A 78 -17.33 22.66 -4.07
N THR A 79 -16.35 22.14 -4.80
CA THR A 79 -15.75 22.82 -5.95
C THR A 79 -15.24 21.79 -6.96
N GLN A 80 -15.23 22.16 -8.24
CA GLN A 80 -14.59 21.40 -9.33
C GLN A 80 -13.17 21.92 -9.63
N GLY A 81 -12.70 22.88 -8.82
CA GLY A 81 -11.39 23.47 -8.96
C GLY A 81 -10.27 22.42 -8.85
N ARG A 82 -9.22 22.61 -9.64
CA ARG A 82 -7.97 21.86 -9.53
C ARG A 82 -6.81 22.81 -9.77
N GLY A 83 -5.67 22.52 -9.17
CA GLY A 83 -4.47 23.31 -9.34
C GLY A 83 -3.19 22.51 -9.17
N GLU A 84 -2.09 23.19 -9.39
CA GLU A 84 -0.74 22.70 -9.19
C GLU A 84 0.09 23.83 -8.59
N LEU A 85 0.84 23.52 -7.54
CA LEU A 85 1.91 24.36 -7.03
C LEU A 85 3.25 23.79 -7.47
N ARG A 86 4.10 24.65 -8.03
CA ARG A 86 5.51 24.37 -8.33
C ARG A 86 6.37 25.32 -7.51
N LEU A 87 7.22 24.77 -6.66
CA LEU A 87 8.17 25.52 -5.84
C LEU A 87 9.59 25.06 -6.18
N ASN A 88 10.35 25.92 -6.83
CA ASN A 88 11.78 25.70 -7.03
C ASN A 88 12.50 26.02 -5.71
N LEU A 89 13.03 24.99 -5.06
CA LEU A 89 13.65 25.13 -3.74
C LEU A 89 15.05 25.79 -3.82
N LEU A 90 15.62 25.94 -5.02
CA LEU A 90 16.89 26.65 -5.25
C LEU A 90 16.71 28.17 -5.18
N THR A 91 15.65 28.66 -5.80
CA THR A 91 15.44 30.09 -6.03
C THR A 91 14.34 30.66 -5.16
N GLY A 92 13.49 29.80 -4.60
CA GLY A 92 12.24 30.21 -3.95
C GLY A 92 11.15 30.62 -4.93
N ALA A 93 11.40 30.51 -6.24
CA ALA A 93 10.39 30.80 -7.26
C ALA A 93 9.21 29.84 -7.10
N LEU A 94 8.02 30.41 -6.93
CA LEU A 94 6.79 29.67 -6.70
C LEU A 94 5.75 30.09 -7.74
N GLU A 95 5.16 29.09 -8.38
CA GLU A 95 4.04 29.24 -9.30
C GLU A 95 2.88 28.37 -8.80
N VAL A 96 1.69 28.96 -8.70
CA VAL A 96 0.45 28.21 -8.51
C VAL A 96 -0.45 28.46 -9.70
N LYS A 97 -0.91 27.39 -10.33
CA LYS A 97 -1.92 27.42 -11.38
C LYS A 97 -3.18 26.74 -10.86
N ALA A 98 -4.33 27.30 -11.20
CA ALA A 98 -5.63 26.70 -10.89
C ALA A 98 -6.60 26.88 -12.06
N ARG A 99 -7.53 25.94 -12.18
CA ARG A 99 -8.61 25.92 -13.19
C ARG A 99 -9.88 25.36 -12.57
N GLY A 100 -11.04 25.64 -13.18
CA GLY A 100 -12.33 25.15 -12.67
C GLY A 100 -12.84 25.87 -11.41
N LEU A 101 -12.20 26.97 -11.01
CA LEU A 101 -12.66 27.84 -9.92
C LEU A 101 -13.68 28.87 -10.45
N PRO A 102 -14.88 29.00 -9.83
CA PRO A 102 -15.93 29.94 -10.24
C PRO A 102 -15.40 31.36 -10.56
N ALA A 103 -15.77 31.92 -11.71
CA ALA A 103 -15.14 33.11 -12.29
C ALA A 103 -15.47 34.41 -11.54
N GLU A 104 -16.63 34.46 -10.90
CA GLU A 104 -17.18 35.59 -10.15
C GLU A 104 -16.58 35.77 -8.75
N ARG A 105 -15.67 34.90 -8.34
CA ARG A 105 -14.98 34.95 -7.05
C ARG A 105 -13.49 35.16 -7.24
N ASP A 106 -12.87 35.75 -6.24
CA ASP A 106 -11.42 35.87 -6.14
C ASP A 106 -10.85 34.84 -5.16
N TYR A 107 -9.59 34.46 -5.35
CA TYR A 107 -8.96 33.37 -4.61
C TYR A 107 -7.54 33.71 -4.16
N GLU A 108 -7.15 33.17 -3.02
CA GLU A 108 -5.85 33.38 -2.38
C GLU A 108 -5.12 32.05 -2.18
N VAL A 109 -3.80 32.11 -2.25
CA VAL A 109 -2.92 30.95 -2.01
C VAL A 109 -2.24 31.09 -0.66
N TRP A 110 -2.20 30.01 0.09
CA TRP A 110 -1.60 29.92 1.42
C TRP A 110 -0.64 28.74 1.53
N LEU A 111 0.36 28.87 2.40
CA LEU A 111 1.13 27.76 2.96
C LEU A 111 0.76 27.58 4.42
N ALA A 112 0.68 26.33 4.88
CA ALA A 112 0.38 25.97 6.26
C ALA A 112 1.47 25.06 6.86
N ASP A 113 1.77 25.35 8.13
CA ASP A 113 2.56 24.54 9.07
C ASP A 113 1.61 24.20 10.23
N ASN A 114 1.20 22.94 10.30
CA ASN A 114 0.10 22.42 11.12
C ASN A 114 0.55 22.02 12.53
N ARG A 115 1.69 22.56 12.98
CA ARG A 115 2.27 22.26 14.30
C ARG A 115 1.80 23.16 15.42
N GLY A 116 0.99 24.17 15.11
CA GLY A 116 0.30 25.00 16.08
C GLY A 116 -1.03 24.37 16.52
N GLY A 117 -1.78 25.08 17.34
CA GLY A 117 -3.13 24.64 17.73
C GLY A 117 -3.16 23.45 18.72
N THR A 118 -4.38 23.04 19.09
CA THR A 118 -4.59 22.02 20.14
C THR A 118 -4.54 20.60 19.60
N SER A 119 -5.01 20.36 18.37
CA SER A 119 -5.06 19.00 17.81
C SER A 119 -3.85 18.65 16.94
N ARG A 120 -3.18 19.66 16.36
CA ARG A 120 -2.09 19.51 15.37
C ARG A 120 -2.50 18.63 14.17
N ALA A 121 -3.78 18.65 13.84
CA ALA A 121 -4.35 17.89 12.75
C ALA A 121 -3.91 18.42 11.39
N VAL A 122 -4.04 17.58 10.36
CA VAL A 122 -3.86 17.98 8.96
C VAL A 122 -4.83 19.08 8.51
N LYS A 123 -5.97 19.30 9.17
CA LYS A 123 -6.79 20.47 8.86
C LYS A 123 -6.20 21.68 9.58
N PRO A 124 -5.95 22.82 8.91
CA PRO A 124 -5.45 24.01 9.59
C PRO A 124 -6.39 24.47 10.72
N GLU A 125 -5.80 24.93 11.81
CA GLU A 125 -6.49 25.39 13.02
C GLU A 125 -5.97 26.75 13.50
N ALA A 126 -6.73 27.37 14.40
CA ALA A 126 -6.26 28.56 15.10
C ALA A 126 -4.99 28.23 15.92
N GLY A 127 -3.91 28.96 15.64
CA GLY A 127 -2.60 28.75 16.26
C GLY A 127 -1.55 28.17 15.32
N ASP A 128 -1.97 27.58 14.18
CA ASP A 128 -1.07 27.20 13.10
C ASP A 128 -0.39 28.40 12.47
N ARG A 129 0.78 28.17 11.87
CA ARG A 129 1.47 29.22 11.12
C ARG A 129 0.96 29.18 9.69
N LEU A 130 0.23 30.21 9.32
CA LEU A 130 -0.38 30.37 7.99
C LEU A 130 0.26 31.55 7.28
N ILE A 131 0.75 31.32 6.06
CA ILE A 131 1.43 32.34 5.25
C ILE A 131 0.65 32.55 3.96
N GLY A 132 0.03 33.73 3.83
CA GLY A 132 -0.63 34.16 2.60
C GLY A 132 0.39 34.56 1.54
N LEU A 133 0.38 33.88 0.40
CA LEU A 133 1.27 34.13 -0.73
C LEU A 133 0.72 35.17 -1.72
N GLY A 134 -0.59 35.41 -1.67
CA GLY A 134 -1.28 36.42 -2.46
C GLY A 134 -2.40 35.87 -3.35
N MET A 135 -2.96 36.77 -4.15
CA MET A 135 -4.14 36.52 -4.99
C MET A 135 -3.78 35.77 -6.27
N LEU A 136 -4.60 34.79 -6.65
CA LEU A 136 -4.58 34.22 -7.99
C LEU A 136 -5.10 35.25 -9.01
N ARG A 137 -4.35 35.46 -10.10
CA ARG A 137 -4.74 36.35 -11.21
C ARG A 137 -5.34 35.51 -12.33
N ARG A 138 -6.51 35.91 -12.82
CA ARG A 138 -7.18 35.24 -13.94
C ARG A 138 -6.35 35.30 -15.21
N THR A 139 -6.39 34.22 -15.97
CA THR A 139 -5.76 34.09 -17.28
C THR A 139 -6.83 34.03 -18.37
N ALA A 140 -6.46 34.39 -19.60
CA ALA A 140 -7.40 34.51 -20.73
C ALA A 140 -8.02 33.16 -21.16
N ASP A 141 -7.38 32.05 -20.80
CA ASP A 141 -7.83 30.66 -21.04
C ASP A 141 -8.79 30.13 -19.97
N GLY A 142 -9.29 31.00 -19.06
CA GLY A 142 -10.20 30.61 -17.99
C GLY A 142 -9.52 30.00 -16.76
N GLY A 143 -8.18 29.97 -16.75
CA GLY A 143 -7.39 29.61 -15.57
C GLY A 143 -7.17 30.77 -14.59
N ALA A 144 -6.37 30.50 -13.58
CA ALA A 144 -5.84 31.49 -12.65
C ALA A 144 -4.40 31.12 -12.27
N ILE A 145 -3.55 32.13 -12.07
CA ILE A 145 -2.14 31.95 -11.78
C ILE A 145 -1.62 32.94 -10.73
N LEU A 146 -0.78 32.45 -9.83
CA LEU A 146 0.05 33.25 -8.95
C LEU A 146 1.51 32.92 -9.25
N ARG A 147 2.34 33.95 -9.41
CA ARG A 147 3.80 33.82 -9.44
C ARG A 147 4.37 34.73 -8.37
N THR A 148 5.17 34.16 -7.48
CA THR A 148 5.85 34.90 -6.42
C THR A 148 7.21 34.28 -6.14
N THR A 149 7.96 34.87 -5.22
CA THR A 149 9.22 34.32 -4.71
C THR A 149 9.12 34.30 -3.20
N LEU A 150 9.39 33.13 -2.62
CA LEU A 150 9.38 32.95 -1.17
C LEU A 150 10.52 33.76 -0.54
N ASP A 151 10.22 34.43 0.57
CA ASP A 151 11.24 35.08 1.39
C ASP A 151 11.74 34.11 2.46
N ARG A 152 13.04 33.82 2.43
CA ARG A 152 13.66 32.88 3.36
C ARG A 152 13.57 33.35 4.81
N THR A 153 13.65 34.66 5.07
CA THR A 153 13.60 35.18 6.44
C THR A 153 12.22 35.05 7.06
N SER A 154 11.15 35.30 6.30
CA SER A 154 9.77 35.11 6.75
C SER A 154 9.43 33.65 7.08
N LEU A 155 10.18 32.71 6.49
CA LEU A 155 9.95 31.27 6.63
C LEU A 155 10.86 30.62 7.66
N ALA A 156 11.63 31.37 8.44
CA ALA A 156 12.50 30.80 9.46
C ALA A 156 11.73 29.86 10.41
N GLY A 157 12.17 28.60 10.47
CA GLY A 157 11.56 27.53 11.26
C GLY A 157 10.17 27.09 10.80
N PHE A 158 9.72 27.48 9.61
CA PHE A 158 8.44 27.05 9.03
C PHE A 158 8.62 25.70 8.34
N GLU A 159 7.67 24.79 8.55
CA GLU A 159 7.60 23.53 7.83
C GLU A 159 6.35 23.47 6.94
N LEU A 160 6.57 23.23 5.65
CA LEU A 160 5.52 23.07 4.66
C LEU A 160 4.83 21.72 4.86
N ASP A 161 3.70 21.80 5.53
CA ASP A 161 2.76 20.68 5.64
C ASP A 161 1.79 20.71 4.46
N GLN A 162 1.24 21.89 4.14
CA GLN A 162 0.24 22.02 3.08
C GLN A 162 0.35 23.32 2.29
N ALA A 163 -0.10 23.23 1.04
CA ALA A 163 -0.47 24.37 0.20
C ALA A 163 -1.98 24.37 -0.02
N ILE A 164 -2.60 25.55 0.11
CA ILE A 164 -4.05 25.70 0.21
C ILE A 164 -4.51 26.84 -0.68
N ILE A 165 -5.63 26.66 -1.38
CA ILE A 165 -6.35 27.74 -2.06
C ILE A 165 -7.66 28.02 -1.31
N THR A 166 -7.92 29.28 -0.97
CA THR A 166 -9.16 29.76 -0.35
C THR A 166 -9.88 30.74 -1.26
N GLU A 167 -11.15 31.02 -0.99
CA GLU A 167 -11.76 32.27 -1.48
C GLU A 167 -11.09 33.47 -0.80
N SER A 168 -11.03 34.60 -1.49
CA SER A 168 -10.41 35.81 -0.96
C SER A 168 -11.13 36.30 0.30
N GLY A 169 -10.35 36.74 1.29
CA GLY A 169 -10.85 37.15 2.61
C GLY A 169 -11.21 36.01 3.56
N ALA A 170 -11.17 34.74 3.13
CA ALA A 170 -11.30 33.60 4.01
C ALA A 170 -9.92 33.08 4.47
N THR A 171 -9.88 32.53 5.68
CA THR A 171 -8.67 31.91 6.25
C THR A 171 -8.67 30.39 6.01
N PRO A 172 -7.50 29.74 5.86
CA PRO A 172 -7.40 28.30 5.59
C PRO A 172 -8.16 27.38 6.56
N ASP A 173 -8.26 27.74 7.85
CA ASP A 173 -8.96 26.94 8.88
C ASP A 173 -10.47 26.83 8.64
N ARG A 174 -11.06 27.80 7.93
CA ARG A 174 -12.52 27.86 7.68
C ARG A 174 -12.91 27.85 6.20
N GLY A 175 -12.00 28.27 5.32
CA GLY A 175 -12.30 28.56 3.91
C GLY A 175 -11.41 27.85 2.91
N GLY A 176 -10.61 26.86 3.33
CA GLY A 176 -9.82 26.04 2.41
C GLY A 176 -10.71 25.32 1.38
N LEU A 177 -10.35 25.43 0.11
CA LEU A 177 -11.07 24.82 -1.01
C LEU A 177 -10.25 23.72 -1.68
N LEU A 178 -9.00 24.02 -2.03
CA LEU A 178 -8.08 23.06 -2.65
C LEU A 178 -6.87 22.86 -1.75
N PHE A 179 -6.42 21.62 -1.60
CA PHE A 179 -5.31 21.23 -0.72
C PHE A 179 -4.31 20.38 -1.48
N GLY A 180 -3.04 20.49 -1.10
CA GLY A 180 -1.98 19.56 -1.51
C GLY A 180 -0.86 19.55 -0.49
N ALA A 181 -0.27 18.37 -0.28
CA ALA A 181 0.74 18.14 0.74
C ALA A 181 1.93 17.35 0.16
N PRO A 182 3.18 17.63 0.58
CA PRO A 182 4.32 16.78 0.25
C PRO A 182 4.17 15.37 0.83
N ASN A 183 4.40 14.34 0.01
CA ASN A 183 4.40 12.95 0.48
C ASN A 183 5.75 12.56 1.13
N LEU A 184 5.81 11.36 1.74
CA LEU A 184 7.04 10.85 2.38
C LEU A 184 8.28 10.90 1.45
N LEU A 185 8.13 10.52 0.18
CA LEU A 185 9.24 10.41 -0.76
C LEU A 185 9.79 11.80 -1.10
N GLN A 186 8.91 12.78 -1.35
CA GLN A 186 9.27 14.17 -1.55
C GLN A 186 9.95 14.75 -0.30
N ARG A 187 9.33 14.60 0.88
CA ARG A 187 9.88 15.09 2.16
C ARG A 187 11.29 14.53 2.38
N THR A 188 11.48 13.23 2.16
CA THR A 188 12.78 12.62 2.41
C THR A 188 13.82 12.97 1.35
N TYR A 189 13.45 12.98 0.07
CA TYR A 189 14.37 13.37 -1.00
C TYR A 189 14.91 14.78 -0.78
N PHE A 190 14.05 15.78 -0.69
CA PHE A 190 14.50 17.17 -0.59
C PHE A 190 15.20 17.50 0.75
N SER A 191 14.88 16.79 1.84
CA SER A 191 15.54 16.98 3.14
C SER A 191 16.87 16.23 3.30
N SER A 192 17.14 15.20 2.48
CA SER A 192 18.34 14.36 2.58
C SER A 192 19.47 14.75 1.63
N GLN A 193 19.23 15.67 0.69
CA GLN A 193 20.22 16.06 -0.30
C GLN A 193 21.47 16.69 0.36
N PRO A 194 22.67 16.11 0.15
CA PRO A 194 23.91 16.62 0.71
C PRO A 194 24.33 17.88 -0.03
N TRP A 195 23.85 19.03 0.42
CA TRP A 195 24.33 20.30 -0.08
C TRP A 195 25.12 21.00 1.01
N SER A 196 26.41 21.24 0.72
CA SER A 196 27.37 21.73 1.70
C SER A 196 26.92 23.08 2.28
N LEU A 197 26.52 23.04 3.55
CA LEU A 197 26.66 24.16 4.47
C LEU A 197 28.16 24.36 4.73
N THR A 198 28.79 25.24 3.96
CA THR A 198 30.03 25.92 4.37
C THR A 198 29.76 27.41 4.46
N VAL A 199 29.24 27.82 5.63
CA VAL A 199 29.50 29.18 6.11
C VAL A 199 30.86 29.14 6.80
N SER A 200 31.90 29.64 6.13
CA SER A 200 33.00 30.46 6.67
C SER A 200 34.30 30.30 5.85
N GLY A 201 34.81 31.40 5.29
CA GLY A 201 36.24 31.58 4.97
C GLY A 201 36.65 31.35 3.51
N ASP A 202 37.42 32.32 2.97
CA ASP A 202 37.86 32.46 1.58
C ASP A 202 38.64 31.27 0.98
N ALA A 203 38.41 31.07 -0.33
CA ALA A 203 39.19 30.33 -1.35
C ALA A 203 38.70 28.92 -1.78
N PRO A 204 38.92 28.52 -3.06
CA PRO A 204 37.93 27.79 -3.84
C PRO A 204 38.20 26.27 -3.95
N ALA A 205 37.12 25.49 -4.04
CA ALA A 205 37.12 24.13 -4.55
C ALA A 205 36.04 23.98 -5.65
N PRO A 206 36.34 23.36 -6.82
CA PRO A 206 35.32 22.95 -7.79
C PRO A 206 34.94 21.47 -7.56
N ALA A 207 33.74 20.94 -7.80
CA ALA A 207 32.47 21.50 -8.26
C ALA A 207 31.36 20.87 -7.38
N SER A 208 30.68 21.72 -6.63
CA SER A 208 29.58 21.38 -5.71
C SER A 208 28.47 22.39 -5.99
N GLY A 209 27.31 21.92 -6.46
CA GLY A 209 26.16 22.78 -6.73
C GLY A 209 25.69 23.54 -5.48
N PRO A 210 25.05 24.71 -5.65
CA PRO A 210 24.54 25.49 -4.52
C PRO A 210 23.43 24.72 -3.79
N ALA A 211 23.44 24.76 -2.45
CA ALA A 211 22.37 24.20 -1.64
C ALA A 211 21.02 24.84 -1.98
N LEU A 212 19.95 24.04 -2.02
CA LEU A 212 18.59 24.59 -2.15
C LEU A 212 18.25 25.39 -0.88
N PRO A 213 18.21 26.73 -0.92
CA PRO A 213 18.02 27.57 0.25
C PRO A 213 16.67 27.35 0.93
N PHE A 214 15.68 26.71 0.27
CA PHE A 214 14.34 26.44 0.81
C PHE A 214 14.07 24.98 1.16
N ALA A 215 15.05 24.09 1.07
CA ALA A 215 14.82 22.68 1.44
C ALA A 215 14.50 22.45 2.93
N PHE A 216 14.86 23.41 3.80
CA PHE A 216 14.47 23.39 5.21
C PHE A 216 12.94 23.45 5.42
N LEU A 217 12.18 23.90 4.42
CA LEU A 217 10.72 23.92 4.49
C LEU A 217 10.12 22.53 4.56
N LEU A 218 10.79 21.51 4.02
CA LEU A 218 10.26 20.17 4.11
C LEU A 218 10.71 19.55 5.43
N PRO A 219 9.77 19.12 6.30
CA PRO A 219 10.09 18.37 7.50
C PRO A 219 11.12 17.33 7.19
N LYS A 220 12.18 17.32 7.98
CA LYS A 220 12.95 16.11 8.12
C LYS A 220 11.96 15.10 8.69
N ALA A 221 11.56 14.10 7.90
CA ALA A 221 11.08 12.85 8.50
C ALA A 221 12.09 12.54 9.62
N ALA A 222 11.65 12.12 10.82
CA ALA A 222 12.44 12.01 12.08
C ALA A 222 13.78 11.21 11.96
N VAL A 223 14.04 10.75 10.75
CA VAL A 223 15.06 9.95 10.12
C VAL A 223 16.27 10.75 9.57
N ALA A 224 16.14 12.04 9.21
CA ALA A 224 17.12 12.76 8.39
C ALA A 224 18.07 13.73 9.13
N GLN A 225 18.31 13.53 10.43
CA GLN A 225 19.23 14.40 11.19
C GLN A 225 20.72 14.10 10.95
N THR A 226 21.07 12.96 10.36
CA THR A 226 22.43 12.63 9.90
C THR A 226 22.45 12.53 8.36
N ALA A 227 23.61 12.73 7.74
CA ALA A 227 23.76 12.70 6.28
C ALA A 227 23.18 11.41 5.68
N GLY A 228 22.01 11.50 5.03
CA GLY A 228 21.22 10.37 4.55
C GLY A 228 20.41 9.66 5.65
N PRO A 229 19.25 9.06 5.33
CA PRO A 229 18.50 8.26 6.28
C PRO A 229 19.32 7.01 6.66
N ASP A 230 19.92 7.01 7.85
CA ASP A 230 20.51 5.81 8.43
C ASP A 230 19.42 4.71 8.55
N ALA A 231 19.81 3.44 8.43
CA ALA A 231 18.90 2.30 8.59
C ALA A 231 18.12 2.39 9.91
N ALA A 232 18.80 2.73 11.01
CA ALA A 232 18.20 2.85 12.34
C ALA A 232 17.06 3.86 12.39
N SER A 233 17.14 4.90 11.56
CA SER A 233 16.18 5.99 11.60
C SER A 233 14.95 5.67 10.71
N LEU A 234 15.13 4.94 9.60
CA LEU A 234 14.02 4.40 8.80
C LEU A 234 13.21 3.36 9.60
N GLU A 235 13.90 2.50 10.34
CA GLU A 235 13.28 1.51 11.21
C GLU A 235 12.37 2.15 12.27
N GLN A 236 12.79 3.27 12.87
CA GLN A 236 11.96 4.02 13.81
C GLN A 236 10.69 4.59 13.16
N LEU A 237 10.80 5.13 11.95
CA LEU A 237 9.64 5.66 11.22
C LEU A 237 8.65 4.55 10.84
N ILE A 238 9.16 3.42 10.36
CA ILE A 238 8.35 2.23 10.05
C ILE A 238 7.67 1.72 11.32
N ALA A 239 8.39 1.65 12.44
CA ALA A 239 7.84 1.21 13.72
C ALA A 239 6.74 2.15 14.24
N ARG A 240 6.93 3.48 14.10
CA ARG A 240 5.90 4.46 14.44
C ARG A 240 4.66 4.29 13.55
N GLY A 241 4.86 4.10 12.25
CA GLY A 241 3.78 3.84 11.30
C GLY A 241 3.01 2.58 11.64
N ARG A 242 3.71 1.47 11.95
CA ARG A 242 3.10 0.23 12.42
C ARG A 242 2.29 0.45 13.70
N GLN A 243 2.85 1.17 14.67
CA GLN A 243 2.17 1.44 15.93
C GLN A 243 0.83 2.16 15.67
N ILE A 244 0.85 3.23 14.87
CA ILE A 244 -0.38 3.94 14.48
C ILE A 244 -1.34 2.98 13.78
N PHE A 245 -0.85 2.21 12.82
CA PHE A 245 -1.65 1.27 12.04
C PHE A 245 -2.41 0.24 12.90
N VAL A 246 -1.78 -0.24 13.99
CA VAL A 246 -2.33 -1.31 14.84
C VAL A 246 -3.05 -0.79 16.09
N GLU A 247 -2.66 0.37 16.63
CA GLU A 247 -3.13 0.87 17.94
C GLU A 247 -3.96 2.15 17.89
N GLU A 248 -3.78 3.01 16.88
CA GLU A 248 -4.44 4.32 16.85
C GLU A 248 -5.88 4.20 16.35
N THR A 249 -6.81 4.70 17.16
CA THR A 249 -8.25 4.69 16.88
C THR A 249 -8.76 6.05 16.40
N PHE A 250 -7.89 7.07 16.44
CA PHE A 250 -8.16 8.45 16.08
C PHE A 250 -9.39 8.99 16.83
N ASP A 251 -9.47 8.72 18.14
CA ASP A 251 -10.64 9.05 18.99
C ASP A 251 -11.99 8.64 18.36
N GLY A 252 -11.99 7.59 17.55
CA GLY A 252 -13.13 7.13 16.78
C GLY A 252 -13.96 6.05 17.48
N ASN A 253 -14.53 5.15 16.69
CA ASN A 253 -15.39 4.05 17.13
C ASN A 253 -14.64 2.80 17.64
N GLY A 254 -13.33 2.91 17.86
CA GLY A 254 -12.48 1.82 18.35
C GLY A 254 -11.83 0.97 17.26
N ARG A 255 -12.17 1.17 15.97
CA ARG A 255 -11.44 0.57 14.85
C ARG A 255 -10.05 1.19 14.69
N THR A 256 -9.11 0.41 14.18
CA THR A 256 -7.79 0.84 13.69
C THR A 256 -7.61 0.37 12.25
N CYS A 257 -6.52 0.72 11.56
CA CYS A 257 -6.26 0.19 10.21
C CYS A 257 -6.19 -1.34 10.20
N ALA A 258 -5.63 -1.93 11.27
CA ALA A 258 -5.57 -3.38 11.45
C ALA A 258 -6.93 -4.05 11.63
N THR A 259 -8.01 -3.30 11.89
CA THR A 259 -9.38 -3.85 11.98
C THR A 259 -9.93 -4.34 10.63
N CYS A 260 -9.34 -3.96 9.50
CA CYS A 260 -9.65 -4.57 8.20
C CYS A 260 -8.41 -5.14 7.51
N HIS A 261 -7.22 -4.61 7.82
CA HIS A 261 -5.97 -5.04 7.23
C HIS A 261 -5.12 -5.81 8.25
N ARG A 262 -5.53 -7.04 8.57
CA ARG A 262 -4.94 -7.85 9.66
C ARG A 262 -3.51 -8.26 9.33
N PRO A 263 -2.49 -7.86 10.12
CA PRO A 263 -1.11 -8.25 9.84
C PRO A 263 -0.93 -9.76 9.82
N ASP A 264 -1.65 -10.51 10.65
CA ASP A 264 -1.63 -11.97 10.74
C ASP A 264 -2.54 -12.67 9.71
N ASN A 265 -3.07 -11.93 8.73
CA ASN A 265 -3.90 -12.46 7.64
C ASN A 265 -3.63 -11.65 6.36
N ASN A 266 -2.37 -11.58 5.94
CA ASN A 266 -1.92 -10.92 4.70
C ASN A 266 -2.38 -9.47 4.53
N HIS A 267 -2.59 -8.73 5.62
CA HIS A 267 -3.13 -7.37 5.59
C HIS A 267 -4.51 -7.27 4.90
N THR A 268 -5.34 -8.31 5.02
CA THR A 268 -6.73 -8.37 4.54
C THR A 268 -7.63 -9.14 5.54
N ILE A 269 -8.90 -9.34 5.19
CA ILE A 269 -9.88 -10.15 5.92
C ILE A 269 -10.67 -11.03 4.95
N ASP A 270 -11.03 -12.21 5.42
CA ASP A 270 -11.87 -13.16 4.72
C ASP A 270 -12.92 -13.76 5.70
N PRO A 271 -13.99 -14.42 5.20
CA PRO A 271 -15.03 -14.98 6.05
C PRO A 271 -14.52 -15.99 7.10
N ARG A 272 -13.48 -16.78 6.80
CA ARG A 272 -12.92 -17.76 7.75
C ARG A 272 -12.14 -17.07 8.86
N TYR A 273 -11.41 -16.01 8.55
CA TYR A 273 -10.77 -15.17 9.56
C TYR A 273 -11.83 -14.47 10.44
N ILE A 274 -12.82 -13.83 9.82
CA ILE A 274 -13.90 -13.10 10.49
C ILE A 274 -14.67 -13.99 11.47
N ALA A 275 -14.92 -15.25 11.11
CA ALA A 275 -15.62 -16.21 11.96
C ALA A 275 -14.89 -16.54 13.27
N LYS A 276 -13.58 -16.31 13.36
CA LYS A 276 -12.77 -16.55 14.57
C LYS A 276 -12.80 -15.37 15.55
N LEU A 277 -13.26 -14.19 15.11
CA LEU A 277 -13.23 -12.97 15.90
C LEU A 277 -14.35 -12.94 16.95
N PRO A 278 -14.10 -12.38 18.15
CA PRO A 278 -15.12 -12.21 19.17
C PRO A 278 -16.19 -11.22 18.69
N ALA A 279 -17.44 -11.38 19.15
CA ALA A 279 -18.53 -10.47 18.80
C ALA A 279 -18.28 -9.00 19.23
N SER A 280 -17.36 -8.77 20.18
CA SER A 280 -16.93 -7.46 20.64
C SER A 280 -15.80 -6.83 19.79
N ASP A 281 -15.29 -7.52 18.77
CA ASP A 281 -14.26 -6.95 17.88
C ASP A 281 -14.79 -5.65 17.23
N PRO A 282 -14.00 -4.57 17.15
CA PRO A 282 -14.41 -3.32 16.50
C PRO A 282 -14.82 -3.47 15.03
N LEU A 283 -14.44 -4.56 14.35
CA LEU A 283 -14.95 -4.89 13.02
C LEU A 283 -16.49 -4.98 13.02
N PHE A 284 -17.09 -5.43 14.12
CA PHE A 284 -18.54 -5.62 14.27
C PHE A 284 -19.25 -4.46 14.94
N VAL A 285 -18.64 -3.27 15.01
CA VAL A 285 -19.23 -2.11 15.70
C VAL A 285 -20.65 -1.76 15.24
N ALA A 286 -20.97 -1.99 13.96
CA ALA A 286 -22.33 -1.79 13.42
C ALA A 286 -23.38 -2.75 14.02
N GLU A 287 -22.97 -3.90 14.56
CA GLU A 287 -23.88 -4.89 15.16
C GLU A 287 -24.32 -4.51 16.58
N TYR A 288 -23.52 -3.71 17.30
CA TYR A 288 -23.77 -3.38 18.72
C TYR A 288 -23.84 -1.89 19.03
N ASN A 289 -23.45 -1.00 18.11
CA ASN A 289 -23.63 0.45 18.26
C ASN A 289 -24.79 0.95 17.37
N PRO A 290 -25.93 1.38 17.95
CA PRO A 290 -27.08 1.87 17.19
C PRO A 290 -26.78 3.06 16.26
N ASP A 291 -25.86 3.95 16.64
CA ASP A 291 -25.49 5.13 15.84
C ASP A 291 -24.68 4.78 14.59
N LEU A 292 -24.22 3.52 14.51
CA LEU A 292 -23.38 2.98 13.44
C LEU A 292 -24.02 1.76 12.76
N LYS A 293 -25.30 1.49 12.98
CA LYS A 293 -25.99 0.31 12.41
C LYS A 293 -25.88 0.20 10.88
N ASP A 294 -25.78 1.33 10.19
CA ASP A 294 -25.67 1.41 8.73
C ASP A 294 -24.21 1.68 8.26
N LEU A 295 -23.23 1.60 9.16
CA LEU A 295 -21.81 1.70 8.81
C LEU A 295 -21.35 0.51 7.96
N GLU A 296 -21.91 -0.67 8.21
CA GLU A 296 -21.66 -1.91 7.49
C GLU A 296 -22.96 -2.68 7.28
N LYS A 297 -22.92 -3.70 6.41
CA LYS A 297 -24.01 -4.68 6.27
C LYS A 297 -23.56 -6.02 6.88
N PRO A 298 -24.00 -6.38 8.12
CA PRO A 298 -23.47 -7.53 8.86
C PRO A 298 -23.47 -8.85 8.09
N ALA A 299 -24.52 -9.15 7.33
CA ALA A 299 -24.59 -10.38 6.54
C ALA A 299 -23.46 -10.47 5.49
N LEU A 300 -23.19 -9.37 4.78
CA LEU A 300 -22.16 -9.30 3.74
C LEU A 300 -20.75 -9.27 4.35
N LEU A 301 -20.57 -8.57 5.47
CA LEU A 301 -19.31 -8.58 6.20
C LEU A 301 -18.98 -9.98 6.72
N ARG A 302 -19.93 -10.64 7.41
CA ARG A 302 -19.71 -11.96 8.02
C ARG A 302 -19.55 -13.08 7.01
N GLN A 303 -20.37 -13.08 5.95
CA GLN A 303 -20.41 -14.22 5.01
C GLN A 303 -19.49 -14.03 3.80
N MET A 304 -19.19 -12.80 3.41
CA MET A 304 -18.40 -12.50 2.22
C MET A 304 -17.15 -11.68 2.49
N GLY A 305 -16.93 -11.14 3.69
CA GLY A 305 -15.78 -10.26 3.96
C GLY A 305 -15.85 -8.92 3.23
N LEU A 306 -17.05 -8.47 2.89
CA LEU A 306 -17.27 -7.19 2.21
C LEU A 306 -17.50 -6.05 3.20
N ILE A 307 -16.88 -4.91 2.91
CA ILE A 307 -17.05 -3.64 3.65
C ILE A 307 -17.82 -2.63 2.80
N LEU A 308 -18.61 -1.79 3.46
CA LEU A 308 -19.33 -0.70 2.82
C LEU A 308 -18.40 0.48 2.54
N ALA A 309 -18.33 0.90 1.28
CA ALA A 309 -17.50 2.00 0.81
C ALA A 309 -18.34 3.07 0.10
N ASN A 310 -18.27 4.32 0.56
CA ASN A 310 -18.94 5.47 -0.08
C ASN A 310 -18.01 6.18 -1.09
N VAL A 311 -17.44 5.41 -2.02
CA VAL A 311 -16.47 5.93 -3.02
C VAL A 311 -17.07 6.96 -3.97
N ASP A 312 -18.39 6.87 -4.21
CA ASP A 312 -19.16 7.82 -5.02
C ASP A 312 -19.54 9.10 -4.27
N GLY A 313 -19.30 9.14 -2.96
CA GLY A 313 -19.71 10.21 -2.06
C GLY A 313 -20.74 9.77 -1.02
N PHE A 314 -20.78 10.47 0.11
CA PHE A 314 -21.72 10.18 1.20
C PHE A 314 -23.17 10.54 0.89
N ASP A 315 -23.43 11.30 -0.17
CA ASP A 315 -24.76 11.61 -0.69
C ASP A 315 -25.30 10.57 -1.69
N LYS A 316 -24.52 9.52 -1.96
CA LYS A 316 -24.89 8.38 -2.80
C LYS A 316 -24.94 7.09 -1.97
N PRO A 317 -25.70 6.07 -2.41
CA PRO A 317 -25.66 4.76 -1.78
C PRO A 317 -24.22 4.21 -1.76
N GLY A 318 -23.82 3.61 -0.63
CA GLY A 318 -22.53 2.92 -0.56
C GLY A 318 -22.52 1.62 -1.37
N VAL A 319 -21.36 1.28 -1.92
CA VAL A 319 -21.11 0.00 -2.60
C VAL A 319 -20.37 -0.96 -1.67
N MET A 320 -20.41 -2.25 -1.96
CA MET A 320 -19.76 -3.28 -1.14
C MET A 320 -18.47 -3.72 -1.82
N ARG A 321 -17.33 -3.52 -1.17
CA ARG A 321 -16.02 -3.92 -1.69
C ARG A 321 -15.29 -4.86 -0.75
N SER A 322 -14.49 -5.75 -1.32
CA SER A 322 -13.52 -6.56 -0.59
C SER A 322 -12.34 -5.71 -0.13
N VAL A 323 -11.62 -6.18 0.89
CA VAL A 323 -10.46 -5.48 1.42
C VAL A 323 -9.20 -5.94 0.66
N PRO A 324 -8.59 -5.10 -0.20
CA PRO A 324 -7.34 -5.49 -0.87
C PRO A 324 -6.21 -5.60 0.17
N HIS A 325 -5.30 -6.54 -0.03
CA HIS A 325 -4.09 -6.61 0.79
C HIS A 325 -3.20 -5.38 0.57
N LEU A 326 -2.37 -5.04 1.58
CA LEU A 326 -1.42 -3.93 1.50
C LEU A 326 0.02 -4.39 1.20
N LEU A 327 0.23 -5.69 1.01
CA LEU A 327 1.54 -6.24 0.64
C LEU A 327 1.98 -5.73 -0.73
N ALA A 328 3.26 -5.38 -0.86
CA ALA A 328 3.91 -5.04 -2.13
C ALA A 328 3.30 -3.84 -2.88
N LEU A 329 2.60 -2.92 -2.20
CA LEU A 329 2.08 -1.68 -2.80
C LEU A 329 3.09 -0.96 -3.71
N PRO A 330 4.39 -0.81 -3.37
CA PRO A 330 5.34 -0.12 -4.23
C PRO A 330 5.59 -0.76 -5.60
N THR A 331 5.07 -1.95 -5.86
CA THR A 331 5.14 -2.61 -7.18
C THR A 331 3.88 -2.40 -8.01
N SER A 332 2.79 -1.86 -7.43
CA SER A 332 1.48 -1.74 -8.07
C SER A 332 0.87 -0.34 -7.98
N ILE A 333 1.56 0.61 -7.34
CA ILE A 333 1.00 1.93 -7.01
C ILE A 333 1.06 2.96 -8.15
N ASP A 334 1.88 2.74 -9.16
CA ASP A 334 2.04 3.67 -10.28
C ASP A 334 0.84 3.59 -11.24
N VAL A 335 0.35 4.74 -11.70
CA VAL A 335 -0.74 4.85 -12.69
C VAL A 335 -0.20 4.85 -14.13
N GLU A 336 -1.00 4.40 -15.10
CA GLU A 336 -0.63 4.52 -16.52
C GLU A 336 -0.63 5.99 -16.97
N VAL A 337 0.42 6.41 -17.68
CA VAL A 337 0.44 7.70 -18.39
C VAL A 337 -0.15 7.48 -19.78
N CYS A 338 -1.14 8.28 -20.16
CA CYS A 338 -1.86 8.09 -21.41
C CYS A 338 -1.03 8.48 -22.63
N VAL A 339 -1.45 7.99 -23.79
CA VAL A 339 -0.78 8.27 -25.08
C VAL A 339 -0.70 9.76 -25.41
N GLU A 340 -1.71 10.55 -25.03
CA GLU A 340 -1.74 12.00 -25.27
C GLU A 340 -0.65 12.75 -24.50
N HIS A 341 -0.23 12.21 -23.36
CA HIS A 341 0.82 12.76 -22.52
C HIS A 341 2.18 12.06 -22.72
N GLY A 342 2.32 11.30 -23.81
CA GLY A 342 3.58 10.65 -24.21
C GLY A 342 3.83 9.29 -23.55
N GLY A 343 2.84 8.74 -22.85
CA GLY A 343 2.89 7.39 -22.32
C GLY A 343 2.32 6.35 -23.28
N LYS A 344 1.87 5.22 -22.71
CA LYS A 344 1.29 4.08 -23.45
C LYS A 344 -0.04 3.59 -22.82
N GLY A 345 -0.54 4.32 -21.83
CA GLY A 345 -1.82 4.09 -21.18
C GLY A 345 -2.97 4.50 -22.09
N ASP A 346 -4.11 3.85 -21.86
CA ASP A 346 -5.28 4.01 -22.73
C ASP A 346 -6.19 5.16 -22.30
N PHE A 347 -6.08 5.60 -21.04
CA PHE A 347 -7.04 6.51 -20.41
C PHE A 347 -6.33 7.64 -19.68
N CYS A 348 -6.53 8.89 -20.14
CA CYS A 348 -5.93 10.06 -19.49
C CYS A 348 -6.59 10.39 -18.15
N GLU A 349 -7.78 9.85 -17.88
CA GLU A 349 -8.45 10.00 -16.60
C GLU A 349 -7.68 9.33 -15.47
N ASP A 350 -6.87 8.31 -15.74
CA ASP A 350 -6.10 7.59 -14.70
C ASP A 350 -5.04 8.49 -14.06
N GLU A 351 -4.56 9.50 -14.80
CA GLU A 351 -3.63 10.52 -14.29
C GLU A 351 -4.32 11.54 -13.36
N ALA A 352 -5.64 11.44 -13.15
CA ALA A 352 -6.35 12.27 -12.18
C ALA A 352 -5.97 11.93 -10.73
N PHE A 353 -5.41 10.75 -10.48
CA PHE A 353 -4.98 10.29 -9.17
C PHE A 353 -3.46 10.07 -9.13
N ALA A 354 -2.82 10.39 -8.01
CA ALA A 354 -1.40 10.22 -7.83
C ALA A 354 -0.98 8.73 -7.80
N ASN A 355 -1.86 7.86 -7.28
CA ASN A 355 -1.56 6.47 -7.02
C ASN A 355 -2.75 5.54 -7.37
N ALA A 356 -2.44 4.36 -7.94
CA ALA A 356 -3.40 3.29 -8.23
C ALA A 356 -3.75 2.52 -6.94
N LEU A 357 -4.57 3.13 -6.08
CA LEU A 357 -4.94 2.59 -4.77
C LEU A 357 -6.39 2.11 -4.72
N GLY A 358 -6.66 1.17 -3.81
CA GLY A 358 -7.96 0.51 -3.73
C GLY A 358 -8.33 -0.20 -5.03
N TRP A 359 -9.62 -0.49 -5.20
CA TRP A 359 -10.09 -1.23 -6.37
C TRP A 359 -10.21 -0.39 -7.64
N SER A 360 -10.23 0.93 -7.59
CA SER A 360 -10.43 1.77 -8.78
C SER A 360 -9.83 3.18 -8.65
N GLY A 361 -8.85 3.40 -7.76
CA GLY A 361 -8.21 4.72 -7.55
C GLY A 361 -9.07 5.73 -6.77
N ASP A 362 -10.39 5.62 -6.88
CA ASP A 362 -11.41 6.45 -6.22
C ASP A 362 -11.51 6.29 -4.70
N GLY A 363 -10.85 5.26 -4.14
CA GLY A 363 -10.83 5.01 -2.70
C GLY A 363 -9.98 6.01 -1.92
N SER A 364 -9.12 6.78 -2.62
CA SER A 364 -8.33 7.85 -2.00
C SER A 364 -8.97 9.21 -2.28
N PRO A 365 -9.37 9.98 -1.25
CA PRO A 365 -9.87 11.34 -1.43
C PRO A 365 -8.78 12.28 -1.97
N GLY A 366 -9.19 13.48 -2.37
CA GLY A 366 -8.25 14.52 -2.77
C GLY A 366 -7.46 14.13 -4.03
N THR A 367 -6.13 14.09 -3.89
CA THR A 367 -5.15 13.86 -4.97
C THR A 367 -5.02 12.41 -5.37
N GLY A 368 -5.69 11.49 -4.67
CA GLY A 368 -5.54 10.05 -4.92
C GLY A 368 -4.23 9.47 -4.40
N SER A 369 -3.57 10.14 -3.46
CA SER A 369 -2.28 9.69 -2.90
C SER A 369 -2.46 8.63 -1.82
N LEU A 370 -1.40 7.87 -1.52
CA LEU A 370 -1.38 6.95 -0.37
C LEU A 370 -1.59 7.67 0.97
N ARG A 371 -1.08 8.90 1.06
CA ARG A 371 -1.29 9.79 2.19
C ARG A 371 -2.78 10.05 2.44
N GLU A 372 -3.50 10.45 1.40
CA GLU A 372 -4.92 10.78 1.52
C GLU A 372 -5.80 9.54 1.59
N PHE A 373 -5.35 8.39 1.11
CA PHE A 373 -6.05 7.11 1.29
C PHE A 373 -6.26 6.81 2.79
N ALA A 374 -5.23 7.01 3.61
CA ALA A 374 -5.35 6.85 5.07
C ALA A 374 -6.38 7.83 5.67
N LEU A 375 -6.38 9.09 5.22
CA LEU A 375 -7.36 10.08 5.64
C LEU A 375 -8.80 9.68 5.27
N GLY A 376 -9.01 9.20 4.04
CA GLY A 376 -10.31 8.71 3.56
C GLY A 376 -10.80 7.51 4.36
N ALA A 377 -9.92 6.55 4.66
CA ALA A 377 -10.25 5.38 5.45
C ALA A 377 -10.69 5.73 6.89
N ILE A 378 -10.02 6.69 7.53
CA ILE A 378 -10.40 7.19 8.86
C ILE A 378 -11.80 7.79 8.80
N THR A 379 -12.05 8.72 7.87
CA THR A 379 -13.35 9.38 7.70
C THR A 379 -14.47 8.38 7.39
N GLN A 380 -14.21 7.38 6.52
CA GLN A 380 -15.19 6.39 6.11
C GLN A 380 -15.55 5.43 7.25
N HIS A 381 -14.55 4.86 7.92
CA HIS A 381 -14.70 3.64 8.72
C HIS A 381 -14.52 3.80 10.22
N MET A 382 -13.85 4.87 10.69
CA MET A 382 -13.59 5.08 12.12
C MET A 382 -14.52 6.07 12.87
N PRO A 383 -15.56 6.70 12.27
CA PRO A 383 -16.33 7.73 12.95
C PRO A 383 -17.24 7.12 14.04
N LYS A 384 -17.51 7.85 15.12
CA LYS A 384 -18.46 7.50 16.18
C LYS A 384 -19.93 7.51 15.72
N THR A 385 -20.28 8.37 14.75
CA THR A 385 -21.60 8.44 14.12
C THR A 385 -21.48 8.55 12.60
N LEU A 386 -22.56 8.28 11.87
CA LEU A 386 -22.60 8.40 10.40
C LEU A 386 -22.55 9.84 9.87
N ASN A 387 -22.55 10.85 10.76
CA ASN A 387 -22.36 12.26 10.38
C ASN A 387 -20.92 12.57 9.95
N ARG A 388 -19.95 11.79 10.46
CA ARG A 388 -18.52 11.85 10.08
C ARG A 388 -17.91 13.24 10.23
N VAL A 389 -18.25 13.94 11.31
CA VAL A 389 -17.76 15.28 11.60
C VAL A 389 -16.37 15.19 12.23
N PRO A 390 -15.32 15.73 11.58
CA PRO A 390 -13.98 15.77 12.16
C PRO A 390 -13.94 16.48 13.52
N GLN A 391 -13.08 16.01 14.42
CA GLN A 391 -12.94 16.42 15.82
C GLN A 391 -14.19 16.20 16.71
N VAL A 392 -15.25 15.61 16.17
CA VAL A 392 -16.46 15.22 16.92
C VAL A 392 -16.60 13.70 16.89
N ASP A 393 -16.68 13.14 15.68
CA ASP A 393 -16.84 11.72 15.45
C ASP A 393 -15.49 10.98 15.42
N PHE A 394 -14.41 11.67 15.08
CA PHE A 394 -13.03 11.16 15.04
C PHE A 394 -12.05 12.34 14.98
N ARG A 395 -10.83 12.15 15.50
CA ARG A 395 -9.69 13.06 15.36
C ARG A 395 -9.09 12.92 13.96
N LEU A 396 -8.70 14.03 13.35
CA LEU A 396 -7.90 13.99 12.12
C LEU A 396 -6.44 13.63 12.44
N PRO A 397 -5.76 12.84 11.60
CA PRO A 397 -4.36 12.51 11.81
C PRO A 397 -3.48 13.77 11.74
N THR A 398 -2.33 13.75 12.42
CA THR A 398 -1.30 14.77 12.23
C THR A 398 -0.50 14.52 10.96
N ASP A 399 0.27 15.53 10.54
CA ASP A 399 1.07 15.42 9.34
C ASP A 399 2.18 14.35 9.48
N GLU A 400 2.78 14.23 10.67
CA GLU A 400 3.76 13.19 10.99
C GLU A 400 3.15 11.78 11.05
N GLU A 401 1.92 11.64 11.55
CA GLU A 401 1.23 10.36 11.61
C GLU A 401 0.97 9.80 10.21
N LEU A 402 0.50 10.63 9.29
CA LEU A 402 0.31 10.23 7.89
C LEU A 402 1.63 9.85 7.22
N THR A 403 2.72 10.59 7.47
CA THR A 403 4.05 10.26 6.92
C THR A 403 4.58 8.93 7.47
N ALA A 404 4.35 8.65 8.75
CA ALA A 404 4.72 7.37 9.35
C ALA A 404 3.88 6.20 8.78
N LEU A 405 2.57 6.40 8.58
CA LEU A 405 1.70 5.42 7.94
C LEU A 405 2.14 5.12 6.50
N GLU A 406 2.47 6.13 5.70
CA GLU A 406 3.05 5.94 4.35
C GLU A 406 4.32 5.10 4.41
N ALA A 407 5.23 5.38 5.36
CA ALA A 407 6.48 4.64 5.51
C ALA A 407 6.23 3.17 5.83
N TYR A 408 5.28 2.88 6.73
CA TYR A 408 4.92 1.51 7.06
C TYR A 408 4.33 0.79 5.85
N MET A 409 3.30 1.36 5.20
CA MET A 409 2.62 0.74 4.07
C MET A 409 3.57 0.51 2.86
N LEU A 410 4.44 1.46 2.55
CA LEU A 410 5.44 1.32 1.47
C LEU A 410 6.60 0.37 1.83
N SER A 411 6.70 -0.05 3.10
CA SER A 411 7.71 -1.01 3.55
C SER A 411 7.22 -2.47 3.56
N LEU A 412 5.95 -2.72 3.23
CA LEU A 412 5.34 -4.05 3.28
C LEU A 412 5.65 -4.88 2.02
N GLY A 413 5.98 -6.15 2.23
CA GLY A 413 6.17 -7.12 1.16
C GLY A 413 7.44 -6.88 0.32
N ARG A 414 7.38 -7.35 -0.93
CA ARG A 414 8.46 -7.27 -1.92
C ARG A 414 8.58 -5.88 -2.54
N THR A 415 9.78 -5.55 -3.02
CA THR A 415 10.09 -4.27 -3.67
C THR A 415 9.94 -4.28 -5.19
N GLN A 416 9.84 -5.47 -5.78
CA GLN A 416 9.78 -5.68 -7.22
C GLN A 416 8.95 -6.94 -7.52
N ASP A 417 8.39 -7.02 -8.73
CA ASP A 417 7.75 -8.25 -9.22
C ASP A 417 8.79 -9.34 -9.47
N ILE A 418 8.33 -10.59 -9.40
CA ILE A 418 9.15 -11.77 -9.66
C ILE A 418 9.46 -11.83 -11.15
N ASP A 419 10.72 -11.96 -11.54
CA ASP A 419 11.07 -12.17 -12.94
C ASP A 419 10.75 -13.62 -13.35
N LEU A 420 9.56 -13.84 -13.92
CA LEU A 420 9.11 -15.17 -14.31
C LEU A 420 10.03 -15.80 -15.36
N SER A 421 10.73 -15.01 -16.17
CA SER A 421 11.66 -15.55 -17.17
C SER A 421 12.85 -16.28 -16.55
N LYS A 422 13.18 -15.97 -15.29
CA LYS A 422 14.28 -16.59 -14.53
C LYS A 422 13.84 -17.78 -13.69
N LEU A 423 12.55 -18.11 -13.68
CA LEU A 423 12.03 -19.22 -12.89
C LEU A 423 11.67 -20.42 -13.76
N SER A 424 12.22 -21.58 -13.39
CA SER A 424 11.77 -22.89 -13.89
C SER A 424 11.17 -23.67 -12.74
N PHE A 425 9.90 -24.06 -12.87
CA PHE A 425 9.23 -24.88 -11.85
C PHE A 425 9.56 -26.35 -12.04
N ASN A 426 9.88 -27.02 -10.95
CA ASN A 426 10.33 -28.41 -10.99
C ASN A 426 9.17 -29.38 -11.28
N SER A 427 7.93 -29.01 -10.93
CA SER A 427 6.74 -29.77 -11.33
C SER A 427 6.35 -29.43 -12.78
N PRO A 428 6.24 -30.42 -13.67
CA PRO A 428 5.76 -30.19 -15.03
C PRO A 428 4.36 -29.56 -15.10
N LEU A 429 3.49 -29.86 -14.12
CA LEU A 429 2.14 -29.28 -14.05
C LEU A 429 2.18 -27.77 -13.78
N VAL A 430 3.03 -27.37 -12.82
CA VAL A 430 3.22 -25.98 -12.44
C VAL A 430 3.93 -25.21 -13.56
N GLN A 431 4.94 -25.83 -14.18
CA GLN A 431 5.63 -25.25 -15.33
C GLN A 431 4.68 -25.01 -16.50
N GLN A 432 3.75 -25.94 -16.78
CA GLN A 432 2.75 -25.74 -17.82
C GLN A 432 1.80 -24.58 -17.48
N GLY A 433 1.42 -24.42 -16.20
CA GLY A 433 0.64 -23.29 -15.73
C GLY A 433 1.32 -21.95 -16.01
N LYS A 434 2.62 -21.84 -15.72
CA LYS A 434 3.43 -20.66 -16.07
C LYS A 434 3.39 -20.38 -17.57
N LEU A 435 3.60 -21.39 -18.42
CA LEU A 435 3.63 -21.21 -19.87
C LEU A 435 2.29 -20.72 -20.45
N LEU A 436 1.17 -21.16 -19.88
CA LEU A 436 -0.17 -20.68 -20.26
C LEU A 436 -0.41 -19.23 -19.82
N PHE A 437 0.07 -18.88 -18.62
CA PHE A 437 -0.07 -17.57 -18.00
C PHE A 437 0.78 -16.50 -18.69
N ASP A 438 2.05 -16.82 -18.96
CA ASP A 438 3.15 -15.90 -19.34
C ASP A 438 3.10 -15.50 -20.83
N VAL A 439 1.89 -15.29 -21.36
CA VAL A 439 1.66 -14.84 -22.74
C VAL A 439 0.70 -13.65 -22.72
N LYS A 440 0.93 -12.67 -23.61
CA LYS A 440 0.19 -11.40 -23.68
C LYS A 440 -1.00 -11.44 -24.65
N GLU A 441 -0.89 -12.21 -25.72
CA GLU A 441 -1.83 -12.22 -26.84
C GLU A 441 -2.06 -13.66 -27.35
N ASN A 442 -3.27 -13.93 -27.83
CA ASN A 442 -3.59 -15.20 -28.46
C ASN A 442 -2.76 -15.38 -29.74
N PRO A 443 -2.24 -16.59 -30.01
CA PRO A 443 -1.51 -16.85 -31.25
C PRO A 443 -2.43 -16.70 -32.47
N VAL A 444 -1.85 -16.24 -33.58
CA VAL A 444 -2.55 -16.09 -34.87
C VAL A 444 -1.96 -17.06 -35.89
N ARG A 445 -2.80 -17.87 -36.52
CA ARG A 445 -2.42 -18.79 -37.61
C ARG A 445 -3.33 -18.58 -38.80
N ASN A 446 -2.75 -18.37 -39.98
CA ASN A 446 -3.49 -18.09 -41.23
C ASN A 446 -4.47 -16.90 -41.12
N GLY A 447 -4.14 -15.90 -40.30
CA GLY A 447 -5.00 -14.74 -40.06
C GLY A 447 -6.12 -14.97 -39.03
N GLU A 448 -6.23 -16.17 -38.48
CA GLU A 448 -7.24 -16.52 -37.47
C GLU A 448 -6.64 -16.58 -36.07
N VAL A 449 -7.36 -16.03 -35.10
CA VAL A 449 -7.01 -16.10 -33.68
C VAL A 449 -7.27 -17.50 -33.16
N ILE A 450 -6.26 -18.11 -32.55
CA ILE A 450 -6.39 -19.42 -31.91
C ILE A 450 -6.62 -19.23 -30.42
N LEU A 451 -7.80 -19.65 -29.97
CA LEU A 451 -8.17 -19.63 -28.55
C LEU A 451 -7.77 -20.94 -27.86
N GLY A 452 -7.39 -20.84 -26.59
CA GLY A 452 -7.13 -21.99 -25.71
C GLY A 452 -5.71 -22.54 -25.73
N GLU A 453 -4.79 -21.91 -26.46
CA GLU A 453 -3.35 -22.20 -26.31
C GLU A 453 -2.69 -21.35 -25.23
N THR A 454 -3.31 -20.23 -24.84
CA THR A 454 -2.80 -19.27 -23.86
C THR A 454 -3.95 -18.70 -23.03
N ALA A 455 -3.63 -18.08 -21.90
CA ALA A 455 -4.59 -17.41 -21.03
C ALA A 455 -4.52 -15.87 -21.09
N ASN A 456 -3.53 -15.31 -21.80
CA ASN A 456 -3.32 -13.86 -21.97
C ASN A 456 -3.06 -13.06 -20.68
N CYS A 457 -2.88 -13.74 -19.53
CA CYS A 457 -2.80 -13.12 -18.21
C CYS A 457 -1.66 -12.10 -18.10
N ASN A 458 -0.49 -12.40 -18.68
CA ASN A 458 0.68 -11.52 -18.72
C ASN A 458 0.42 -10.16 -19.39
N GLY A 459 -0.69 -10.02 -20.12
CA GLY A 459 -1.10 -8.75 -20.70
C GLY A 459 -1.43 -7.67 -19.67
N CYS A 460 -2.09 -8.06 -18.57
CA CYS A 460 -2.47 -7.18 -17.47
C CYS A 460 -1.64 -7.45 -16.21
N HIS A 461 -1.20 -8.70 -16.01
CA HIS A 461 -0.44 -9.15 -14.84
C HIS A 461 0.99 -9.52 -15.23
N GLN A 462 1.77 -8.54 -15.69
CA GLN A 462 3.17 -8.78 -16.05
C GLN A 462 3.88 -9.42 -14.88
N ASN A 463 4.57 -10.54 -15.11
CA ASN A 463 5.34 -11.21 -14.05
C ASN A 463 4.49 -11.66 -12.85
N ALA A 464 3.19 -11.92 -13.06
CA ALA A 464 2.19 -12.12 -12.02
C ALA A 464 2.04 -10.94 -11.04
N GLY A 465 2.57 -9.77 -11.40
CA GLY A 465 2.34 -8.51 -10.71
C GLY A 465 1.01 -7.86 -11.11
N ALA A 466 0.90 -6.59 -10.78
CA ALA A 466 -0.27 -5.76 -11.05
C ALA A 466 -0.12 -4.89 -12.32
N ASN A 467 1.05 -4.92 -12.96
CA ASN A 467 1.39 -3.97 -14.01
C ASN A 467 1.17 -4.55 -15.41
N SER A 468 0.74 -3.70 -16.34
CA SER A 468 0.60 -4.07 -17.75
C SER A 468 1.98 -4.32 -18.37
N SER A 469 2.12 -5.40 -19.14
CA SER A 469 3.35 -5.70 -19.89
C SER A 469 3.65 -4.73 -21.03
N THR A 470 2.81 -3.71 -21.22
CA THR A 470 2.99 -2.65 -22.23
C THR A 470 3.49 -1.36 -21.61
N THR A 471 2.92 -0.99 -20.47
CA THR A 471 3.11 0.32 -19.81
C THR A 471 4.04 0.22 -18.61
N HIS A 472 4.18 -0.97 -18.03
CA HIS A 472 4.91 -1.22 -16.78
C HIS A 472 4.36 -0.42 -15.59
N ALA A 473 3.08 -0.05 -15.65
CA ALA A 473 2.32 0.60 -14.58
C ALA A 473 0.97 -0.12 -14.39
N ASN A 474 0.27 0.19 -13.29
CA ASN A 474 -0.98 -0.48 -12.94
C ASN A 474 -2.11 -0.02 -13.86
N PRO A 475 -2.68 -0.93 -14.66
CA PRO A 475 -3.79 -0.61 -15.52
C PRO A 475 -5.14 -0.65 -14.80
N THR A 476 -6.01 0.29 -15.13
CA THR A 476 -7.44 0.17 -14.85
C THR A 476 -8.14 -0.57 -16.00
N ARG A 477 -8.98 -1.58 -15.70
CA ARG A 477 -9.66 -2.41 -16.71
C ARG A 477 -11.09 -2.73 -16.31
N ASP A 478 -12.00 -2.73 -17.29
CA ASP A 478 -13.33 -3.32 -17.15
C ASP A 478 -13.27 -4.78 -17.63
N THR A 479 -13.31 -5.71 -16.68
CA THR A 479 -13.27 -7.16 -16.92
C THR A 479 -14.66 -7.80 -16.81
N GLY A 480 -15.72 -7.01 -16.64
CA GLY A 480 -17.09 -7.49 -16.58
C GLY A 480 -17.47 -8.27 -15.32
N VAL A 481 -16.70 -8.19 -14.22
CA VAL A 481 -17.03 -8.85 -12.94
C VAL A 481 -18.43 -8.46 -12.45
N GLU A 482 -18.82 -7.20 -12.58
CA GLU A 482 -20.16 -6.71 -12.21
C GLU A 482 -21.29 -7.29 -13.08
N ASN A 483 -20.95 -7.86 -14.23
CA ASN A 483 -21.88 -8.50 -15.15
C ASN A 483 -21.94 -10.03 -14.94
N MET A 484 -21.31 -10.56 -13.89
CA MET A 484 -21.46 -11.98 -13.52
C MET A 484 -22.91 -12.26 -13.15
N ARG A 485 -23.47 -13.32 -13.74
CA ARG A 485 -24.86 -13.71 -13.47
C ARG A 485 -24.99 -14.26 -12.05
N THR A 486 -26.07 -13.88 -11.36
CA THR A 486 -26.37 -14.37 -10.00
C THR A 486 -25.28 -14.00 -8.97
N PRO A 487 -24.94 -12.70 -8.81
CA PRO A 487 -23.91 -12.30 -7.86
C PRO A 487 -24.33 -12.61 -6.41
N PRO A 488 -23.53 -13.35 -5.62
CA PRO A 488 -23.93 -13.78 -4.27
C PRO A 488 -24.32 -12.64 -3.33
N ALA A 489 -23.65 -11.48 -3.43
CA ALA A 489 -23.96 -10.32 -2.61
C ALA A 489 -25.42 -9.83 -2.79
N PHE A 490 -25.93 -9.82 -4.02
CA PHE A 490 -27.32 -9.43 -4.31
C PHE A 490 -28.35 -10.48 -3.87
N LEU A 491 -27.93 -11.75 -3.74
CA LEU A 491 -28.80 -12.78 -3.14
C LEU A 491 -28.94 -12.60 -1.63
N LEU A 492 -27.88 -12.12 -0.97
CA LEU A 492 -27.89 -11.81 0.46
C LEU A 492 -28.60 -10.49 0.76
N ASP A 493 -28.47 -9.51 -0.14
CA ASP A 493 -29.15 -8.23 -0.05
C ASP A 493 -29.52 -7.69 -1.45
N PRO A 494 -30.80 -7.76 -1.87
CA PRO A 494 -31.23 -7.30 -3.18
C PRO A 494 -31.28 -5.77 -3.30
N THR A 495 -31.01 -5.03 -2.22
CA THR A 495 -31.04 -3.55 -2.20
C THR A 495 -29.69 -2.91 -2.46
N LEU A 496 -28.66 -3.70 -2.75
CA LEU A 496 -27.31 -3.21 -3.01
C LEU A 496 -27.23 -2.31 -4.24
N ALA A 497 -26.41 -1.26 -4.13
CA ALA A 497 -25.96 -0.51 -5.28
C ALA A 497 -24.93 -1.34 -6.06
N VAL A 498 -24.97 -1.23 -7.39
CA VAL A 498 -23.93 -1.80 -8.26
C VAL A 498 -22.71 -0.87 -8.22
N ASP A 499 -21.53 -1.47 -8.08
CA ASP A 499 -20.27 -0.74 -8.13
C ASP A 499 -19.93 -0.38 -9.58
N GLY A 500 -19.91 0.92 -9.90
CA GLY A 500 -19.59 1.36 -11.27
C GLY A 500 -18.09 1.55 -11.51
N GLY A 501 -17.22 1.25 -10.53
CA GLY A 501 -15.78 1.37 -10.67
C GLY A 501 -15.30 2.82 -10.78
N PHE A 502 -14.21 3.03 -11.51
CA PHE A 502 -13.52 4.32 -11.59
C PHE A 502 -14.43 5.47 -12.05
N GLY A 503 -14.41 6.57 -11.30
CA GLY A 503 -15.09 7.82 -11.65
C GLY A 503 -16.39 8.03 -10.88
N LYS A 504 -17.12 9.10 -11.20
CA LYS A 504 -18.37 9.48 -10.48
C LYS A 504 -19.53 9.80 -11.42
N GLU A 505 -19.37 9.52 -12.70
CA GLU A 505 -20.41 9.77 -13.69
C GLU A 505 -21.51 8.73 -13.58
N GLU A 506 -22.76 9.19 -13.57
CA GLU A 506 -23.91 8.29 -13.46
C GLU A 506 -24.11 7.48 -14.75
N ARG A 507 -24.39 6.19 -14.58
CA ARG A 507 -24.80 5.27 -15.64
C ARG A 507 -26.07 4.54 -15.20
N VAL A 508 -26.98 4.30 -16.14
CA VAL A 508 -28.31 3.71 -15.88
C VAL A 508 -28.47 2.28 -16.43
N SER A 509 -27.38 1.70 -16.92
CA SER A 509 -27.34 0.34 -17.47
C SER A 509 -26.11 -0.38 -16.90
N CYS A 510 -26.18 -0.71 -15.61
CA CYS A 510 -25.12 -1.37 -14.87
C CYS A 510 -25.56 -2.74 -14.34
N GLY A 511 -24.58 -3.56 -13.99
CA GLY A 511 -24.77 -4.84 -13.33
C GLY A 511 -25.27 -5.94 -14.25
N PHE A 512 -25.45 -7.12 -13.65
CA PHE A 512 -25.83 -8.36 -14.33
C PHE A 512 -27.15 -8.30 -15.13
N SER A 513 -28.11 -7.47 -14.71
CA SER A 513 -29.40 -7.26 -15.37
C SER A 513 -29.46 -6.04 -16.28
N GLN A 514 -28.41 -5.20 -16.29
CA GLN A 514 -28.30 -4.01 -17.14
C GLN A 514 -29.40 -2.95 -16.94
N ASP A 515 -30.02 -2.93 -15.75
CA ASP A 515 -31.11 -2.02 -15.37
C ASP A 515 -30.83 -1.26 -14.07
N HIS A 516 -29.64 -1.42 -13.49
CA HIS A 516 -29.22 -0.69 -12.29
C HIS A 516 -28.55 0.65 -12.63
N THR A 517 -28.74 1.62 -11.75
CA THR A 517 -27.92 2.83 -11.69
C THR A 517 -26.61 2.54 -10.95
N CYS A 518 -25.49 2.99 -11.50
CA CYS A 518 -24.18 2.99 -10.86
C CYS A 518 -23.41 4.28 -11.18
N TYR A 519 -22.27 4.50 -10.52
CA TYR A 519 -21.40 5.65 -10.75
C TYR A 519 -20.00 5.19 -11.11
N GLY A 520 -19.42 5.73 -12.18
CA GLY A 520 -18.12 5.33 -12.71
C GLY A 520 -18.20 4.70 -14.10
N ASN A 521 -17.06 4.24 -14.63
CA ASN A 521 -16.92 3.80 -16.02
C ASN A 521 -16.60 2.30 -16.19
N GLY A 522 -16.78 1.51 -15.14
CA GLY A 522 -16.60 0.05 -15.10
C GLY A 522 -15.16 -0.40 -14.90
N ARG A 523 -14.20 0.53 -14.82
CA ARG A 523 -12.77 0.18 -14.72
C ARG A 523 -12.32 0.03 -13.28
N PHE A 524 -11.51 -0.99 -13.03
CA PHE A 524 -10.90 -1.29 -11.73
C PHE A 524 -9.39 -1.48 -11.88
N ASN A 525 -8.61 -1.10 -10.87
CA ASN A 525 -7.19 -1.38 -10.77
C ASN A 525 -6.93 -2.88 -10.82
N THR A 526 -5.81 -3.25 -11.42
CA THR A 526 -5.39 -4.65 -11.50
C THR A 526 -4.67 -5.04 -10.20
N PRO A 527 -5.11 -6.09 -9.48
CA PRO A 527 -4.42 -6.55 -8.27
C PRO A 527 -3.16 -7.36 -8.63
N PRO A 528 -2.12 -7.38 -7.76
CA PRO A 528 -1.00 -8.31 -7.92
C PRO A 528 -1.47 -9.75 -7.68
N LEU A 529 -0.84 -10.73 -8.36
CA LEU A 529 -1.21 -12.15 -8.27
C LEU A 529 -0.16 -13.02 -7.56
N VAL A 530 0.98 -12.44 -7.16
CA VAL A 530 2.00 -13.17 -6.39
C VAL A 530 1.41 -13.63 -5.05
N GLU A 531 0.58 -12.82 -4.42
CA GLU A 531 -0.07 -13.06 -3.12
C GLU A 531 -1.56 -13.49 -3.26
N ALA A 532 -2.00 -13.92 -4.44
CA ALA A 532 -3.43 -14.12 -4.69
C ALA A 532 -4.03 -15.37 -4.01
N ALA A 533 -3.25 -16.42 -3.82
CA ALA A 533 -3.79 -17.73 -3.44
C ALA A 533 -4.27 -17.84 -1.98
N ASP A 534 -3.83 -16.95 -1.09
CA ASP A 534 -4.28 -16.82 0.32
C ASP A 534 -5.07 -15.53 0.60
N THR A 535 -5.48 -14.80 -0.44
CA THR A 535 -6.28 -13.56 -0.32
C THR A 535 -7.71 -13.72 -0.87
N ALA A 536 -8.17 -14.96 -0.97
CA ALA A 536 -9.56 -15.29 -1.29
C ALA A 536 -10.54 -14.73 -0.24
N PRO A 537 -11.81 -14.43 -0.60
CA PRO A 537 -12.42 -14.57 -1.93
C PRO A 537 -11.90 -13.54 -2.95
N PHE A 538 -12.31 -13.66 -4.22
CA PHE A 538 -11.69 -12.93 -5.33
C PHE A 538 -12.58 -11.84 -5.93
N PHE A 539 -11.90 -10.92 -6.63
CA PHE A 539 -12.41 -9.68 -7.21
C PHE A 539 -12.78 -8.63 -6.17
N HIS A 540 -13.11 -7.42 -6.64
CA HIS A 540 -13.45 -6.30 -5.76
C HIS A 540 -14.75 -6.51 -4.98
N ASN A 541 -15.55 -7.51 -5.33
CA ASN A 541 -16.84 -7.81 -4.72
C ASN A 541 -16.92 -9.22 -4.11
N ASN A 542 -15.80 -9.94 -3.96
CA ASN A 542 -15.75 -11.31 -3.40
C ASN A 542 -16.77 -12.26 -4.05
N SER A 543 -16.96 -12.16 -5.36
CA SER A 543 -17.98 -12.91 -6.11
C SER A 543 -17.66 -14.40 -6.29
N VAL A 544 -16.39 -14.80 -6.16
CA VAL A 544 -15.96 -16.21 -6.27
C VAL A 544 -14.96 -16.57 -5.16
N ASN A 545 -14.93 -17.84 -4.75
CA ASN A 545 -14.27 -18.25 -3.50
C ASN A 545 -12.91 -18.91 -3.70
N THR A 546 -12.69 -19.54 -4.86
CA THR A 546 -11.44 -20.28 -5.14
C THR A 546 -10.68 -19.66 -6.29
N LEU A 547 -9.36 -19.88 -6.28
CA LEU A 547 -8.48 -19.37 -7.33
C LEU A 547 -8.84 -19.98 -8.69
N GLU A 548 -9.23 -21.25 -8.68
CA GLU A 548 -9.73 -21.98 -9.83
C GLU A 548 -11.02 -21.35 -10.40
N GLU A 549 -11.97 -20.94 -9.56
CA GLU A 549 -13.17 -20.21 -9.98
C GLU A 549 -12.83 -18.81 -10.53
N ALA A 550 -11.89 -18.10 -9.90
CA ALA A 550 -11.43 -16.80 -10.38
C ALA A 550 -10.79 -16.90 -11.78
N ILE A 551 -9.94 -17.89 -12.01
CA ILE A 551 -9.35 -18.16 -13.33
C ILE A 551 -10.43 -18.59 -14.33
N ALA A 552 -11.34 -19.49 -13.93
CA ALA A 552 -12.42 -19.96 -14.79
C ALA A 552 -13.40 -18.86 -15.18
N SER A 553 -13.56 -17.82 -14.35
CA SER A 553 -14.44 -16.68 -14.63
C SER A 553 -14.06 -15.94 -15.92
N TYR A 554 -12.76 -15.94 -16.29
CA TYR A 554 -12.30 -15.36 -17.56
C TYR A 554 -12.78 -16.13 -18.80
N ASN A 555 -13.21 -17.39 -18.67
CA ASN A 555 -13.84 -18.12 -19.78
C ASN A 555 -15.28 -17.66 -20.06
N GLY A 556 -15.92 -17.01 -19.09
CA GLY A 556 -17.33 -16.64 -19.15
C GLY A 556 -17.63 -15.49 -20.10
N ASP A 557 -18.91 -15.39 -20.48
CA ASP A 557 -19.41 -14.28 -21.30
C ASP A 557 -19.14 -12.92 -20.66
N SER A 558 -19.25 -12.81 -19.33
CA SER A 558 -19.03 -11.58 -18.59
C SER A 558 -17.66 -10.96 -18.91
N PHE A 559 -16.59 -11.76 -18.93
CA PHE A 559 -15.27 -11.30 -19.38
C PHE A 559 -15.16 -11.21 -20.90
N ASN A 560 -15.52 -12.27 -21.63
CA ASN A 560 -15.28 -12.37 -23.07
C ASN A 560 -16.07 -11.35 -23.92
N GLN A 561 -17.10 -10.71 -23.35
CA GLN A 561 -17.86 -9.61 -23.94
C GLN A 561 -17.50 -8.24 -23.34
N SER A 562 -16.65 -8.19 -22.33
CA SER A 562 -16.17 -6.95 -21.69
C SER A 562 -15.13 -6.22 -22.55
N PRO A 563 -14.87 -4.92 -22.30
CA PRO A 563 -13.75 -4.21 -22.88
C PRO A 563 -12.39 -4.88 -22.62
N GLY A 564 -12.20 -5.52 -21.46
CA GLY A 564 -10.97 -6.19 -21.05
C GLY A 564 -10.58 -7.39 -21.92
N ALA A 565 -11.52 -7.96 -22.69
CA ALA A 565 -11.24 -9.01 -23.67
C ALA A 565 -10.59 -8.49 -24.97
N LYS A 566 -10.20 -7.19 -25.01
CA LYS A 566 -9.46 -6.58 -26.11
C LYS A 566 -8.24 -5.80 -25.62
N THR A 567 -7.20 -5.69 -26.44
CA THR A 567 -6.18 -4.64 -26.28
C THR A 567 -6.75 -3.29 -26.71
N SER A 568 -6.09 -2.18 -26.36
CA SER A 568 -6.44 -0.87 -26.92
C SER A 568 -6.30 -0.77 -28.43
N SER A 569 -5.40 -1.56 -29.03
CA SER A 569 -5.31 -1.70 -30.49
C SER A 569 -6.38 -2.62 -31.10
N GLY A 570 -7.36 -3.09 -30.32
CA GLY A 570 -8.46 -3.92 -30.77
C GLY A 570 -8.12 -5.41 -30.94
N LYS A 571 -6.89 -5.84 -30.68
CA LYS A 571 -6.51 -7.27 -30.70
C LYS A 571 -7.29 -8.08 -29.68
N ASP A 572 -7.62 -9.31 -30.07
CA ASP A 572 -8.39 -10.28 -29.30
C ASP A 572 -7.58 -10.81 -28.10
N ARG A 573 -8.19 -10.74 -26.90
CA ARG A 573 -7.69 -11.32 -25.65
C ARG A 573 -8.72 -12.25 -25.01
N ARG A 574 -9.69 -12.75 -25.77
CA ARG A 574 -10.67 -13.71 -25.25
C ARG A 574 -9.94 -14.93 -24.70
N VAL A 575 -10.49 -15.48 -23.62
CA VAL A 575 -9.93 -16.62 -22.91
C VAL A 575 -10.84 -17.81 -23.12
N LYS A 576 -10.22 -18.96 -23.42
CA LYS A 576 -10.90 -20.25 -23.63
C LYS A 576 -10.05 -21.40 -23.10
N LEU A 577 -10.00 -21.53 -21.79
CA LEU A 577 -9.24 -22.55 -21.07
C LEU A 577 -10.11 -23.76 -20.74
N GLU A 578 -9.56 -24.96 -20.91
CA GLU A 578 -10.12 -26.18 -20.36
C GLU A 578 -9.83 -26.30 -18.85
N SER A 579 -10.58 -27.14 -18.14
CA SER A 579 -10.44 -27.30 -16.67
C SER A 579 -9.03 -27.73 -16.24
N SER A 580 -8.33 -28.52 -17.07
CA SER A 580 -6.95 -28.92 -16.82
C SER A 580 -5.98 -27.73 -16.90
N GLN A 581 -6.21 -26.79 -17.82
CA GLN A 581 -5.43 -25.57 -17.96
C GLN A 581 -5.70 -24.59 -16.82
N VAL A 582 -6.97 -24.45 -16.41
CA VAL A 582 -7.35 -23.69 -15.19
C VAL A 582 -6.60 -24.23 -13.97
N THR A 583 -6.61 -25.56 -13.79
CA THR A 583 -5.90 -26.21 -12.69
C THR A 583 -4.39 -25.95 -12.76
N ALA A 584 -3.77 -26.05 -13.93
CA ALA A 584 -2.34 -25.81 -14.08
C ALA A 584 -1.96 -24.36 -13.71
N ILE A 585 -2.74 -23.36 -14.16
CA ILE A 585 -2.52 -21.95 -13.81
C ILE A 585 -2.72 -21.71 -12.32
N ALA A 586 -3.74 -22.31 -11.70
CA ALA A 586 -3.96 -22.21 -10.26
C ALA A 586 -2.78 -22.78 -9.46
N LEU A 587 -2.25 -23.94 -9.85
CA LEU A 587 -1.06 -24.52 -9.23
C LEU A 587 0.18 -23.63 -9.39
N PHE A 588 0.33 -22.96 -10.54
CA PHE A 588 1.38 -21.96 -10.76
C PHE A 588 1.27 -20.79 -9.79
N LEU A 589 0.11 -20.14 -9.69
CA LEU A 589 -0.11 -19.00 -8.79
C LEU A 589 0.02 -19.40 -7.31
N ARG A 590 -0.48 -20.58 -6.91
CA ARG A 590 -0.26 -21.15 -5.56
C ARG A 590 1.22 -21.33 -5.26
N THR A 591 2.00 -21.80 -6.23
CA THR A 591 3.45 -21.98 -6.04
C THR A 591 4.16 -20.62 -5.86
N LEU A 592 3.78 -19.58 -6.62
CA LEU A 592 4.32 -18.24 -6.43
C LEU A 592 4.02 -17.68 -5.03
N ASN A 593 2.78 -17.81 -4.58
CA ASN A 593 2.36 -17.33 -3.27
C ASN A 593 3.07 -18.08 -2.15
N ALA A 594 3.21 -19.41 -2.24
CA ALA A 594 3.97 -20.18 -1.26
C ALA A 594 5.44 -19.75 -1.20
N LEU A 595 6.05 -19.39 -2.34
CA LEU A 595 7.43 -18.86 -2.38
C LEU A 595 7.53 -17.49 -1.68
N GLU A 596 6.55 -16.62 -1.87
CA GLU A 596 6.49 -15.31 -1.20
C GLU A 596 6.27 -15.45 0.31
N ASN A 597 5.36 -16.34 0.73
CA ASN A 597 5.12 -16.65 2.14
C ASN A 597 6.39 -17.20 2.82
N ILE A 598 7.13 -18.10 2.15
CA ILE A 598 8.44 -18.57 2.62
C ILE A 598 9.44 -17.41 2.79
N ARG A 599 9.50 -16.48 1.82
CA ARG A 599 10.40 -15.32 1.87
C ARG A 599 10.05 -14.42 3.06
N SER A 600 8.77 -14.07 3.20
CA SER A 600 8.27 -13.21 4.28
C SER A 600 8.49 -13.85 5.66
N SER A 601 8.06 -15.10 5.83
CA SER A 601 8.25 -15.87 7.06
C SER A 601 9.73 -15.97 7.49
N ASN A 602 10.64 -16.20 6.54
CA ASN A 602 12.08 -16.24 6.82
C ASN A 602 12.63 -14.87 7.25
N SER A 603 12.13 -13.78 6.67
CA SER A 603 12.48 -12.42 7.09
C SER A 603 12.02 -12.15 8.53
N LEU A 604 10.76 -12.47 8.85
CA LEU A 604 10.21 -12.32 10.20
C LEU A 604 10.92 -13.19 11.23
N SER A 605 11.28 -14.44 10.87
CA SER A 605 12.07 -15.32 11.72
C SER A 605 13.42 -14.69 12.08
N ARG A 606 14.09 -14.03 11.12
CA ARG A 606 15.34 -13.30 11.37
C ARG A 606 15.11 -12.10 12.27
N LYS A 607 14.12 -11.26 11.98
CA LYS A 607 13.74 -10.11 12.82
C LYS A 607 13.43 -10.54 14.27
N SER A 608 12.74 -11.66 14.47
CA SER A 608 12.44 -12.21 15.80
C SER A 608 13.70 -12.59 16.59
N MET A 609 14.76 -13.05 15.91
CA MET A 609 16.04 -13.39 16.55
C MET A 609 16.77 -12.16 17.10
N ASP A 610 16.60 -11.01 16.44
CA ASP A 610 17.17 -9.72 16.84
C ASP A 610 16.34 -9.01 17.94
N LEU A 611 15.09 -9.46 18.12
CA LEU A 611 14.17 -8.93 19.12
C LEU A 611 14.19 -9.73 20.45
N ARG A 612 13.68 -9.09 21.51
CA ARG A 612 13.54 -9.66 22.85
C ARG A 612 12.09 -9.61 23.35
N GLY A 613 11.78 -10.43 24.35
CA GLY A 613 10.51 -10.38 25.09
C GLY A 613 9.26 -10.49 24.22
N ARG A 614 8.30 -9.58 24.45
CA ARG A 614 7.00 -9.56 23.77
C ARG A 614 7.14 -9.35 22.26
N ASN A 615 7.95 -8.38 21.83
CA ASN A 615 8.14 -8.06 20.41
C ASN A 615 8.68 -9.28 19.63
N ALA A 616 9.62 -10.02 20.20
CA ALA A 616 10.13 -11.24 19.57
C ALA A 616 9.05 -12.30 19.38
N LYS A 617 8.19 -12.49 20.40
CA LYS A 617 7.07 -13.45 20.35
C LYS A 617 6.02 -13.01 19.34
N GLU A 618 5.68 -11.73 19.29
CA GLU A 618 4.72 -11.20 18.31
C GLU A 618 5.24 -11.32 16.87
N THR A 619 6.50 -10.95 16.62
CA THR A 619 7.11 -11.13 15.29
C THR A 619 7.20 -12.61 14.89
N LEU A 620 7.47 -13.51 15.84
CA LEU A 620 7.47 -14.95 15.56
C LEU A 620 6.07 -15.48 15.24
N LYS A 621 5.02 -14.94 15.86
CA LYS A 621 3.63 -15.31 15.49
C LYS A 621 3.30 -14.92 14.05
N LEU A 622 3.78 -13.76 13.59
CA LEU A 622 3.65 -13.38 12.17
C LEU A 622 4.43 -14.34 11.27
N ALA A 623 5.67 -14.69 11.63
CA ALA A 623 6.44 -15.68 10.86
C ALA A 623 5.73 -17.04 10.76
N MET A 624 5.08 -17.47 11.85
CA MET A 624 4.30 -18.70 11.89
C MET A 624 3.05 -18.61 11.01
N ALA A 625 2.34 -17.48 11.01
CA ALA A 625 1.18 -17.25 10.14
C ALA A 625 1.60 -17.40 8.66
N ASP A 626 2.68 -16.74 8.24
CA ASP A 626 3.19 -16.89 6.87
C ASP A 626 3.64 -18.34 6.54
N THR A 627 4.19 -19.09 7.51
CA THR A 627 4.50 -20.52 7.28
C THR A 627 3.21 -21.34 7.14
N GLU A 628 2.17 -21.04 7.92
CA GLU A 628 0.85 -21.67 7.84
C GLU A 628 0.19 -21.35 6.50
N ASP A 629 0.24 -20.11 6.02
CA ASP A 629 -0.28 -19.71 4.73
C ASP A 629 0.43 -20.44 3.58
N ALA A 630 1.76 -20.58 3.64
CA ALA A 630 2.49 -21.37 2.63
C ALA A 630 2.01 -22.84 2.56
N ILE A 631 1.66 -23.43 3.71
CA ILE A 631 1.11 -24.79 3.80
C ILE A 631 -0.32 -24.83 3.23
N GLU A 632 -1.18 -23.93 3.67
CA GLU A 632 -2.59 -23.85 3.24
C GLU A 632 -2.71 -23.60 1.74
N VAL A 633 -1.89 -22.71 1.19
CA VAL A 633 -1.84 -22.39 -0.25
C VAL A 633 -1.49 -23.62 -1.08
N LEU A 634 -0.48 -24.40 -0.68
CA LEU A 634 -0.06 -25.61 -1.40
C LEU A 634 -1.08 -26.76 -1.28
N GLN A 635 -1.83 -26.79 -0.18
CA GLN A 635 -2.90 -27.78 0.06
C GLN A 635 -4.25 -27.36 -0.53
N GLY A 636 -4.44 -26.08 -0.88
CA GLY A 636 -5.73 -25.53 -1.29
C GLY A 636 -6.24 -26.02 -2.64
N GLY A 637 -5.38 -26.61 -3.48
CA GLY A 637 -5.76 -27.22 -4.75
C GLY A 637 -6.02 -28.73 -4.62
N THR A 638 -6.80 -29.30 -5.55
CA THR A 638 -7.09 -30.76 -5.57
C THR A 638 -5.84 -31.62 -5.80
N LEU A 639 -4.85 -31.08 -6.51
CA LEU A 639 -3.58 -31.74 -6.80
C LEU A 639 -2.49 -31.16 -5.91
N LEU A 640 -1.64 -32.03 -5.35
CA LEU A 640 -0.50 -31.64 -4.53
C LEU A 640 0.80 -31.85 -5.34
N PRO A 641 1.34 -30.81 -6.01
CA PRO A 641 2.51 -30.97 -6.88
C PRO A 641 3.82 -31.18 -6.09
N TYR A 642 3.86 -30.80 -4.81
CA TYR A 642 5.08 -30.80 -4.00
C TYR A 642 4.87 -31.41 -2.59
N PRO A 643 4.55 -32.71 -2.48
CA PRO A 643 4.33 -33.34 -1.17
C PRO A 643 5.56 -33.26 -0.26
N GLU A 644 6.76 -33.35 -0.82
CA GLU A 644 8.01 -33.22 -0.07
C GLU A 644 8.25 -31.79 0.44
N ALA A 645 7.93 -30.77 -0.38
CA ALA A 645 8.05 -29.38 0.05
C ALA A 645 7.08 -29.08 1.19
N LEU A 646 5.84 -29.57 1.08
CA LEU A 646 4.83 -29.48 2.13
C LEU A 646 5.32 -30.08 3.45
N ALA A 647 5.88 -31.30 3.43
CA ALA A 647 6.42 -31.93 4.64
C ALA A 647 7.53 -31.10 5.29
N ARG A 648 8.40 -30.44 4.49
CA ARG A 648 9.44 -29.54 5.01
C ARG A 648 8.84 -28.29 5.68
N LEU A 649 7.77 -27.73 5.12
CA LEU A 649 7.07 -26.59 5.71
C LEU A 649 6.39 -26.96 7.03
N GLU A 650 5.75 -28.12 7.10
CA GLU A 650 5.13 -28.63 8.34
C GLU A 650 6.18 -28.86 9.44
N GLU A 651 7.34 -29.44 9.09
CA GLU A 651 8.48 -29.57 10.02
C GLU A 651 9.01 -28.20 10.48
N ALA A 652 9.08 -27.22 9.57
CA ALA A 652 9.50 -25.85 9.90
C ALA A 652 8.54 -25.19 10.87
N LEU A 653 7.24 -25.26 10.60
CA LEU A 653 6.19 -24.71 11.47
C LEU A 653 6.24 -25.34 12.87
N ALA A 654 6.47 -26.66 12.95
CA ALA A 654 6.62 -27.34 14.23
C ALA A 654 7.82 -26.83 15.03
N LEU A 655 8.92 -26.45 14.37
CA LEU A 655 10.08 -25.83 15.01
C LEU A 655 9.78 -24.40 15.48
N GLU A 656 9.04 -23.62 14.70
CA GLU A 656 8.62 -22.25 15.08
C GLU A 656 7.67 -22.28 16.28
N LYS A 657 6.69 -23.18 16.29
CA LYS A 657 5.81 -23.43 17.44
C LYS A 657 6.61 -23.78 18.69
N LYS A 658 7.65 -24.60 18.57
CA LYS A 658 8.57 -24.90 19.70
C LYS A 658 9.38 -23.66 20.09
N ALA A 659 9.88 -22.88 19.13
CA ALA A 659 10.65 -21.67 19.38
C ALA A 659 9.84 -20.60 20.13
N LEU A 660 8.54 -20.46 19.84
CA LEU A 660 7.64 -19.50 20.50
C LEU A 660 7.55 -19.70 22.02
N HIS A 661 7.64 -20.96 22.46
CA HIS A 661 7.60 -21.35 23.87
C HIS A 661 9.00 -21.49 24.50
N THR A 662 10.05 -21.06 23.80
CA THR A 662 11.44 -21.18 24.27
C THR A 662 11.94 -19.86 24.84
N GLU A 663 12.12 -19.80 26.15
CA GLU A 663 12.65 -18.60 26.82
C GLU A 663 14.18 -18.45 26.65
N ILE A 664 14.90 -19.55 26.40
CA ILE A 664 16.36 -19.53 26.21
C ILE A 664 16.68 -19.04 24.79
N GLY A 665 17.11 -17.78 24.65
CA GLY A 665 17.39 -17.11 23.38
C GLY A 665 18.26 -17.92 22.39
N PRO A 666 19.43 -18.44 22.78
CA PRO A 666 20.25 -19.26 21.88
C PRO A 666 19.54 -20.52 21.36
N LEU A 667 18.75 -21.18 22.21
CA LEU A 667 18.01 -22.38 21.82
C LEU A 667 16.82 -22.03 20.92
N ARG A 668 16.14 -20.91 21.17
CA ARG A 668 15.10 -20.34 20.29
C ARG A 668 15.70 -20.08 18.91
N ASN A 669 16.80 -19.33 18.84
CA ASN A 669 17.45 -18.95 17.58
C ASN A 669 17.95 -20.18 16.79
N LEU A 670 18.48 -21.21 17.48
CA LEU A 670 18.83 -22.49 16.84
C LEU A 670 17.62 -23.17 16.17
N ARG A 671 16.44 -23.13 16.79
CA ARG A 671 15.21 -23.68 16.19
C ARG A 671 14.78 -22.87 14.97
N LEU A 672 14.84 -21.54 15.05
CA LEU A 672 14.50 -20.66 13.93
C LEU A 672 15.45 -20.84 12.75
N HIS A 673 16.76 -20.99 12.97
CA HIS A 673 17.71 -21.32 11.90
C HIS A 673 17.36 -22.64 11.20
N LYS A 674 16.96 -23.67 11.96
CA LYS A 674 16.51 -24.94 11.38
C LYS A 674 15.20 -24.81 10.60
N ALA A 675 14.24 -24.04 11.09
CA ALA A 675 12.99 -23.75 10.38
C ALA A 675 13.26 -23.03 9.05
N ILE A 676 14.13 -22.02 9.05
CA ILE A 676 14.56 -21.31 7.83
C ILE A 676 15.21 -22.28 6.84
N ALA A 677 16.10 -23.16 7.30
CA ALA A 677 16.76 -24.14 6.43
C ALA A 677 15.76 -25.08 5.75
N LEU A 678 14.76 -25.59 6.49
CA LEU A 678 13.70 -26.43 5.94
C LEU A 678 12.84 -25.67 4.91
N LYS A 679 12.49 -24.41 5.19
CA LYS A 679 11.77 -23.56 4.24
C LYS A 679 12.55 -23.30 2.96
N LEU A 680 13.87 -23.12 3.05
CA LEU A 680 14.74 -22.99 1.87
C LEU A 680 14.84 -24.30 1.08
N GLN A 681 14.83 -25.46 1.75
CA GLN A 681 14.72 -26.76 1.07
C GLN A 681 13.37 -26.90 0.35
N ALA A 682 12.26 -26.50 1.00
CA ALA A 682 10.94 -26.48 0.36
C ALA A 682 10.94 -25.61 -0.90
N LYS A 683 11.51 -24.40 -0.85
CA LYS A 683 11.70 -23.52 -2.02
C LYS A 683 12.46 -24.26 -3.14
N ALA A 684 13.59 -24.88 -2.85
CA ALA A 684 14.42 -25.57 -3.85
C ALA A 684 13.71 -26.77 -4.49
N LEU A 685 12.77 -27.42 -3.79
CA LEU A 685 11.93 -28.48 -4.35
C LEU A 685 10.90 -27.92 -5.34
N MET A 686 10.46 -26.68 -5.17
CA MET A 686 9.44 -26.06 -6.03
C MET A 686 10.02 -25.41 -7.29
N VAL A 687 11.14 -24.70 -7.17
CA VAL A 687 11.67 -23.85 -8.24
C VAL A 687 13.19 -23.90 -8.34
N THR A 688 13.68 -23.85 -9.57
CA THR A 688 15.08 -23.61 -9.91
C THR A 688 15.19 -22.21 -10.53
N GLU A 689 16.05 -21.36 -9.97
CA GLU A 689 16.37 -20.05 -10.53
C GLU A 689 17.45 -20.20 -11.61
N GLN A 690 17.18 -19.65 -12.79
CA GLN A 690 18.15 -19.56 -13.88
C GLN A 690 19.03 -18.32 -13.70
N PRO A 691 20.33 -18.39 -14.06
CA PRO A 691 21.28 -17.29 -13.87
C PRO A 691 20.88 -15.97 -14.54
#